data_AF-A0A5M3N434-F1
#
_entry.id   AF-A0A5M3N434-F1
#
_cell.length_a   1.000
_cell.length_b   1.000
_cell.length_c   1.000
_cell.angle_alpha   90.00
_cell.angle_beta   90.00
_cell.angle_gamma   90.00
#
_symmetry.space_group_name_H-M   'P 1'
#
loop_
_entity.id
_entity.type
_entity.pdbx_description
1 polymer ?
#
loop_
_entity_poly.entity_id
_entity_poly.type
_entity_poly.pdbx_seq_one_letter_code
_entity_poly.pdbx_strand_id
1 'polypeptide(L)'
;GGKNVASITHRNDAIELTWLQRLLAPRGVPETWTYFAKRILNHFPKVNPPIPESARVDFLYQRWAPSTRKLPKLLARMIKVARKYKLTVDDIQLNLATKRAVPLWYHLADGEDSRNKNNTPTAKCLRTRHGLIRVGETVDWLGRTDPGHSNSWLCLCSSCLHDRNALGCSDPARCREHADSLLRDIPPKWSPLVETHRRPVPPQRVINSIGNAIAVLDTDTDPSRAELYRNEVRIFAESEPHTGPEATNRVYTSLEPAATVIICSAGRQKLEGDGDNIRSGAAVFLDLDRQAVKYRSTSSLHAPLLGELSALAVALTRVEPEKAVLLMIESRAVHRALTTDLDRHEKTGWIAMMDEERTMFKTILAVARGRSGYTLVQEQRAVQAEHRSLVELTFDLAEDIEDLYDDTPVVACPPRGFSLLGIPLRAGKQSTFYKIIQDQHRPSQRRRTNTQVARVRHAITEVNGSPPTTEDIWLSTRDKDSPATHNNFTFKSLHDGFRLGDHWSTIPGYEDRARCNLCEGEVESMEHILLECPGRLAPIRTVWGLARSLCEMRGIIWPEMTYGLILGCGLVKLKTPKGRHLAGASRLLRIVVRESAHLIWSLRCERVNRMAQNPPQAHDTAEVRNRWIKRLNHRLTMDRLLTCKSRFGTKALDKKLVLRTW
;
A
#
# COMPACT_ATOMS: atom_id res chain seq x y z
N GLY A 1 -5.94 -5.31 14.50
CA GLY A 1 -5.87 -4.63 15.80
C GLY A 1 -4.46 -4.21 16.19
N GLY A 2 -3.76 -3.40 15.40
CA GLY A 2 -2.63 -2.58 15.90
C GLY A 2 -1.36 -3.25 16.49
N LYS A 3 -1.29 -4.58 16.63
CA LYS A 3 -0.07 -5.26 17.13
C LYS A 3 1.01 -5.48 16.09
N ASN A 4 0.74 -5.22 14.81
CA ASN A 4 1.67 -5.38 13.69
C ASN A 4 2.47 -6.69 13.77
N VAL A 5 1.79 -7.80 14.07
CA VAL A 5 2.42 -9.11 14.23
C VAL A 5 3.12 -9.49 12.93
N ALA A 6 4.39 -9.87 13.04
CA ALA A 6 5.19 -10.19 11.87
C ALA A 6 4.71 -11.50 11.22
N SER A 7 4.44 -11.47 9.92
CA SER A 7 4.21 -12.67 9.10
C SER A 7 5.56 -13.20 8.63
N ILE A 8 5.99 -14.35 9.18
CA ILE A 8 7.24 -14.99 8.77
C ILE A 8 7.21 -15.33 7.28
N THR A 9 6.07 -15.82 6.79
CA THR A 9 5.87 -16.16 5.37
C THR A 9 6.06 -14.93 4.48
N HIS A 10 5.40 -13.81 4.77
CA HIS A 10 5.56 -12.57 3.97
C HIS A 10 6.97 -12.00 4.09
N ARG A 11 7.63 -12.16 5.24
CA ARG A 11 9.01 -11.72 5.43
C ARG A 11 9.97 -12.55 4.57
N ASN A 12 9.78 -13.87 4.50
CA ASN A 12 10.57 -14.75 3.65
C ASN A 12 10.38 -14.39 2.17
N ASP A 13 9.15 -14.16 1.74
CA ASP A 13 8.87 -13.69 0.38
C ASP A 13 9.59 -12.35 0.08
N ALA A 14 9.57 -11.39 1.00
CA ALA A 14 10.31 -10.13 0.87
C ALA A 14 11.84 -10.32 0.81
N ILE A 15 12.39 -11.32 1.50
CA ILE A 15 13.82 -11.69 1.40
C ILE A 15 14.13 -12.24 0.01
N GLU A 16 13.31 -13.16 -0.50
CA GLU A 16 13.49 -13.72 -1.84
C GLU A 16 13.42 -12.61 -2.92
N LEU A 17 12.61 -11.56 -2.72
CA LEU A 17 12.60 -10.38 -3.59
C LEU A 17 13.90 -9.58 -3.56
N THR A 18 14.57 -9.48 -2.41
CA THR A 18 15.90 -8.85 -2.35
C THR A 18 16.97 -9.69 -3.06
N TRP A 19 16.87 -11.02 -3.03
CA TRP A 19 17.73 -11.88 -3.84
C TRP A 19 17.44 -11.72 -5.33
N LEU A 20 16.16 -11.61 -5.70
CA LEU A 20 15.74 -11.39 -7.09
C LEU A 20 16.25 -10.06 -7.63
N GLN A 21 16.18 -9.01 -6.81
CA GLN A 21 16.77 -7.70 -7.09
C GLN A 21 18.27 -7.79 -7.38
N ARG A 22 19.04 -8.58 -6.62
CA ARG A 22 20.47 -8.81 -6.86
C ARG A 22 20.72 -9.62 -8.13
N LEU A 23 19.95 -10.68 -8.36
CA LEU A 23 20.04 -11.49 -9.58
C LEU A 23 19.81 -10.67 -10.85
N LEU A 24 18.88 -9.72 -10.79
CA LEU A 24 18.49 -8.87 -11.90
C LEU A 24 19.24 -7.53 -11.94
N ALA A 25 20.30 -7.34 -11.14
CA ALA A 25 21.19 -6.19 -11.27
C ALA A 25 22.03 -6.28 -12.56
N PRO A 26 22.11 -5.23 -13.40
CA PRO A 26 22.94 -5.27 -14.59
C PRO A 26 24.44 -5.19 -14.41
N ARG A 27 25.07 -5.34 -15.57
CA ARG A 27 26.50 -5.54 -15.76
C ARG A 27 27.26 -4.33 -15.21
N GLY A 28 28.25 -4.58 -14.35
CA GLY A 28 29.02 -3.57 -13.61
C GLY A 28 29.02 -3.77 -12.09
N VAL A 29 27.98 -4.40 -11.53
CA VAL A 29 27.93 -4.83 -10.12
C VAL A 29 27.53 -6.32 -9.96
N PRO A 30 27.94 -7.28 -10.81
CA PRO A 30 27.47 -8.65 -10.67
C PRO A 30 28.31 -9.34 -9.61
N GLU A 31 27.68 -9.75 -8.51
CA GLU A 31 28.20 -10.85 -7.71
C GLU A 31 28.36 -12.06 -8.66
N THR A 32 29.53 -12.72 -8.68
CA THR A 32 29.91 -13.75 -9.68
C THR A 32 28.85 -14.83 -9.89
N TRP A 33 28.08 -15.17 -8.85
CA TRP A 33 27.01 -16.17 -8.91
C TRP A 33 25.84 -15.79 -9.84
N THR A 34 25.58 -14.49 -10.06
CA THR A 34 24.46 -14.02 -10.89
C THR A 34 24.62 -14.42 -12.36
N TYR A 35 25.86 -14.46 -12.86
CA TYR A 35 26.17 -14.96 -14.20
C TYR A 35 25.78 -16.43 -14.35
N PHE A 36 26.21 -17.28 -13.41
CA PHE A 36 25.87 -18.70 -13.39
C PHE A 36 24.37 -18.94 -13.21
N ALA A 37 23.73 -18.18 -12.32
CA ALA A 37 22.30 -18.27 -12.09
C ALA A 37 21.49 -17.97 -13.37
N LYS A 38 21.82 -16.92 -14.11
CA LYS A 38 21.17 -16.59 -15.39
C LYS A 38 21.36 -17.71 -16.43
N ARG A 39 22.56 -18.28 -16.54
CA ARG A 39 22.83 -19.44 -17.42
C ARG A 39 21.97 -20.66 -17.04
N ILE A 40 21.88 -20.99 -15.76
CA ILE A 40 21.05 -22.11 -15.26
C ILE A 40 19.56 -21.86 -15.57
N LEU A 41 19.07 -20.64 -15.37
CA LEU A 41 17.68 -20.27 -15.67
C LEU A 41 17.36 -20.46 -17.16
N ASN A 42 18.27 -20.01 -18.05
CA ASN A 42 18.10 -20.15 -19.49
C ASN A 42 18.24 -21.59 -20.00
N HIS A 43 18.96 -22.45 -19.27
CA HIS A 43 19.14 -23.84 -19.66
C HIS A 43 17.86 -24.68 -19.48
N PHE A 44 17.01 -24.34 -18.51
CA PHE A 44 15.80 -25.11 -18.17
C PHE A 44 14.49 -24.35 -18.46
N PRO A 45 14.11 -24.07 -19.72
CA PRO A 45 12.81 -23.45 -20.02
C PRO A 45 11.64 -24.39 -19.68
N LYS A 46 10.50 -23.81 -19.30
CA LYS A 46 9.21 -24.51 -19.24
C LYS A 46 8.71 -24.65 -20.67
N VAL A 47 8.65 -25.88 -21.15
CA VAL A 47 8.43 -26.19 -22.58
C VAL A 47 6.93 -26.27 -22.87
N ASN A 48 6.43 -25.40 -23.76
CA ASN A 48 5.42 -25.70 -24.80
C ASN A 48 5.16 -24.44 -25.66
N PRO A 49 5.64 -24.32 -26.91
CA PRO A 49 6.51 -25.22 -27.68
C PRO A 49 7.98 -25.21 -27.21
N PRO A 50 8.84 -26.13 -27.71
CA PRO A 50 10.29 -26.10 -27.45
C PRO A 50 10.95 -24.85 -28.01
N ILE A 51 11.81 -24.26 -27.19
CA ILE A 51 12.53 -23.01 -27.48
C ILE A 51 13.98 -23.39 -27.82
N PRO A 52 14.48 -23.13 -29.04
CA PRO A 52 15.86 -23.42 -29.42
C PRO A 52 16.86 -22.71 -28.49
N GLU A 53 17.98 -23.36 -28.15
CA GLU A 53 19.00 -22.75 -27.30
C GLU A 53 19.55 -21.44 -27.88
N SER A 54 19.69 -21.36 -29.20
CA SER A 54 20.11 -20.15 -29.92
C SER A 54 19.14 -18.97 -29.81
N ALA A 55 17.90 -19.20 -29.34
CA ALA A 55 16.91 -18.16 -29.11
C ALA A 55 16.81 -17.72 -27.64
N ARG A 56 17.48 -18.40 -26.69
CA ARG A 56 17.34 -18.15 -25.25
C ARG A 56 18.34 -17.10 -24.78
N VAL A 57 17.87 -15.88 -24.52
CA VAL A 57 18.70 -14.74 -24.12
C VAL A 57 18.47 -14.39 -22.66
N ASP A 58 17.25 -13.99 -22.33
CA ASP A 58 16.84 -13.61 -20.98
C ASP A 58 15.35 -13.84 -20.82
N PHE A 59 14.97 -14.71 -19.88
CA PHE A 59 13.57 -15.04 -19.61
C PHE A 59 12.73 -13.83 -19.19
N LEU A 60 13.35 -12.73 -18.74
CA LEU A 60 12.65 -11.52 -18.34
C LEU A 60 12.08 -10.74 -19.54
N TYR A 61 12.78 -10.75 -20.67
CA TYR A 61 12.41 -10.01 -21.88
C TYR A 61 11.85 -10.92 -22.98
N GLN A 62 11.51 -12.15 -22.63
CA GLN A 62 11.00 -13.14 -23.57
C GLN A 62 9.77 -13.85 -23.03
N ARG A 63 8.87 -14.26 -23.92
CA ARG A 63 7.59 -14.92 -23.59
C ARG A 63 7.78 -16.40 -23.26
N TRP A 64 8.68 -16.70 -22.32
CA TRP A 64 8.88 -18.02 -21.74
C TRP A 64 9.40 -17.91 -20.32
N ALA A 65 9.26 -18.99 -19.54
CA ALA A 65 9.67 -18.95 -18.13
C ALA A 65 10.46 -20.20 -17.74
N PRO A 66 11.41 -20.12 -16.80
CA PRO A 66 12.23 -21.27 -16.43
C PRO A 66 11.47 -22.29 -15.57
N SER A 67 11.77 -23.58 -15.71
CA SER A 67 11.10 -24.67 -15.00
C SER A 67 11.56 -24.77 -13.55
N THR A 68 10.68 -24.43 -12.61
CA THR A 68 10.99 -24.45 -11.17
C THR A 68 11.24 -25.84 -10.59
N ARG A 69 10.99 -26.92 -11.34
CA ARG A 69 11.23 -28.31 -10.90
C ARG A 69 12.68 -28.74 -11.07
N LYS A 70 13.36 -28.22 -12.11
CA LYS A 70 14.75 -28.57 -12.45
C LYS A 70 15.79 -27.58 -11.90
N LEU A 71 15.33 -26.48 -11.31
CA LEU A 71 16.20 -25.45 -10.76
C LEU A 71 16.66 -25.80 -9.33
N PRO A 72 17.87 -25.37 -8.93
CA PRO A 72 18.29 -25.34 -7.53
C PRO A 72 17.24 -24.65 -6.64
N LYS A 73 17.10 -25.11 -5.39
CA LYS A 73 16.06 -24.64 -4.46
C LYS A 73 15.99 -23.11 -4.34
N LEU A 74 17.13 -22.44 -4.29
CA LEU A 74 17.21 -20.98 -4.21
C LEU A 74 16.58 -20.31 -5.44
N LEU A 75 17.04 -20.65 -6.65
CA LEU A 75 16.50 -20.10 -7.90
C LEU A 75 15.03 -20.46 -8.08
N ALA A 76 14.62 -21.67 -7.71
CA ALA A 76 13.22 -22.09 -7.75
C ALA A 76 12.33 -21.20 -6.85
N ARG A 77 12.79 -20.83 -5.64
CA ARG A 77 12.05 -19.90 -4.76
C ARG A 77 11.96 -18.51 -5.36
N MET A 78 13.07 -17.96 -5.84
CA MET A 78 13.10 -16.63 -6.47
C MET A 78 12.12 -16.53 -7.65
N ILE A 79 12.10 -17.54 -8.54
CA ILE A 79 11.18 -17.57 -9.68
C ILE A 79 9.72 -17.78 -9.23
N LYS A 80 9.46 -18.58 -8.19
CA LYS A 80 8.10 -18.73 -7.63
C LYS A 80 7.60 -17.40 -7.08
N VAL A 81 8.42 -16.66 -6.34
CA VAL A 81 8.08 -15.37 -5.76
C VAL A 81 7.91 -14.30 -6.86
N ALA A 82 8.79 -14.30 -7.87
CA ALA A 82 8.66 -13.43 -9.05
C ALA A 82 7.31 -13.62 -9.75
N ARG A 83 6.86 -14.87 -9.93
CA ARG A 83 5.54 -15.17 -10.50
C ARG A 83 4.40 -14.80 -9.57
N LYS A 84 4.51 -15.15 -8.28
CA LYS A 84 3.49 -14.87 -7.26
C LYS A 84 3.17 -13.37 -7.20
N TYR A 85 4.18 -12.52 -7.32
CA TYR A 85 4.04 -11.07 -7.27
C TYR A 85 4.14 -10.39 -8.63
N LYS A 86 3.91 -11.13 -9.73
CA LYS A 86 3.80 -10.58 -11.09
C LYS A 86 4.96 -9.66 -11.47
N LEU A 87 6.18 -10.19 -11.47
CA LEU A 87 7.35 -9.53 -12.03
C LEU A 87 7.09 -9.24 -13.52
N THR A 88 7.37 -8.02 -13.94
CA THR A 88 7.17 -7.59 -15.32
C THR A 88 8.20 -6.55 -15.75
N VAL A 89 8.26 -6.28 -17.05
CA VAL A 89 9.03 -5.17 -17.61
C VAL A 89 8.04 -4.14 -18.14
N ASP A 90 8.02 -2.97 -17.51
CA ASP A 90 7.14 -1.86 -17.85
C ASP A 90 7.80 -0.53 -17.51
N ASP A 91 7.71 0.39 -18.45
CA ASP A 91 8.07 1.80 -18.27
C ASP A 91 7.09 2.66 -19.07
N ILE A 92 6.98 3.94 -18.72
CA ILE A 92 6.16 4.89 -19.46
C ILE A 92 6.77 5.14 -20.84
N GLN A 93 8.08 5.38 -20.89
CA GLN A 93 8.83 5.52 -22.13
C GLN A 93 10.13 4.69 -22.05
N LEU A 94 10.27 3.71 -22.92
CA LEU A 94 11.50 2.93 -23.03
C LEU A 94 12.53 3.71 -23.86
N ASN A 95 13.74 3.86 -23.34
CA ASN A 95 14.81 4.51 -24.09
C ASN A 95 15.26 3.65 -25.30
N LEU A 96 15.88 4.29 -26.29
CA LEU A 96 16.30 3.63 -27.53
C LEU A 96 17.29 2.47 -27.26
N ALA A 97 18.15 2.60 -26.26
CA ALA A 97 19.12 1.56 -25.92
C ALA A 97 18.44 0.28 -25.39
N THR A 98 17.40 0.41 -24.56
CA THR A 98 16.54 -0.70 -24.11
C THR A 98 15.82 -1.32 -25.32
N LYS A 99 15.16 -0.51 -26.15
CA LYS A 99 14.42 -0.98 -27.34
C LYS A 99 15.33 -1.76 -28.30
N ARG A 100 16.57 -1.32 -28.50
CA ARG A 100 17.56 -2.03 -29.34
C ARG A 100 18.09 -3.31 -28.71
N ALA A 101 18.07 -3.42 -27.39
CA ALA A 101 18.66 -4.54 -26.69
C ALA A 101 17.73 -5.72 -26.42
N VAL A 102 16.41 -5.52 -26.52
CA VAL A 102 15.46 -6.60 -26.31
C VAL A 102 15.68 -7.75 -27.30
N PRO A 103 15.45 -9.01 -26.90
CA PRO A 103 15.57 -10.16 -27.79
C PRO A 103 14.56 -10.09 -28.92
N LEU A 104 14.98 -10.35 -30.15
CA LEU A 104 14.09 -10.44 -31.31
C LEU A 104 13.15 -11.65 -31.22
N TRP A 105 13.66 -12.74 -30.67
CA TRP A 105 12.98 -14.04 -30.66
C TRP A 105 12.13 -14.23 -29.42
N TYR A 106 10.92 -14.79 -29.58
CA TYR A 106 9.95 -14.95 -28.48
C TYR A 106 9.79 -13.65 -27.69
N HIS A 107 9.60 -12.55 -28.40
CA HIS A 107 9.60 -11.21 -27.83
C HIS A 107 8.55 -11.08 -26.72
N LEU A 108 8.77 -10.22 -25.72
CA LEU A 108 7.87 -10.09 -24.57
C LEU A 108 6.42 -9.72 -24.98
N ALA A 109 6.29 -8.98 -26.07
CA ALA A 109 5.01 -8.50 -26.62
C ALA A 109 4.45 -9.36 -27.77
N ASP A 110 5.06 -10.53 -28.04
CA ASP A 110 4.61 -11.47 -29.06
C ASP A 110 3.20 -12.01 -28.75
N GLY A 111 2.25 -11.93 -29.70
CA GLY A 111 0.92 -12.56 -29.63
C GLY A 111 0.98 -14.09 -29.82
N GLU A 112 -0.15 -14.81 -29.77
CA GLU A 112 -0.14 -16.28 -29.98
C GLU A 112 0.33 -16.69 -31.38
N ASP A 113 0.06 -15.88 -32.41
CA ASP A 113 0.42 -16.14 -33.81
C ASP A 113 1.93 -16.02 -34.12
N SER A 114 2.66 -15.24 -33.33
CA SER A 114 4.12 -15.04 -33.45
C SER A 114 4.94 -16.32 -33.22
N ARG A 115 4.36 -17.32 -32.52
CA ARG A 115 5.04 -18.59 -32.20
C ARG A 115 5.43 -19.37 -33.47
N ASN A 116 4.65 -19.23 -34.53
CA ASN A 116 4.89 -19.89 -35.81
C ASN A 116 6.08 -19.26 -36.57
N LYS A 117 6.35 -17.96 -36.38
CA LYS A 117 7.45 -17.25 -37.05
C LYS A 117 8.82 -17.50 -36.40
N ASN A 118 8.84 -17.83 -35.11
CA ASN A 118 10.06 -18.03 -34.33
C ASN A 118 10.79 -19.36 -34.67
N ASN A 119 10.09 -20.37 -35.20
CA ASN A 119 10.60 -21.73 -35.36
C ASN A 119 10.78 -22.20 -36.83
N THR A 120 10.83 -21.28 -37.80
CA THR A 120 11.03 -21.63 -39.22
C THR A 120 12.49 -21.94 -39.56
N PRO A 121 12.77 -22.64 -40.68
CA PRO A 121 14.14 -22.80 -41.19
C PRO A 121 14.85 -21.46 -41.42
N THR A 122 14.12 -20.45 -41.92
CA THR A 122 14.62 -19.08 -42.09
C THR A 122 14.99 -18.46 -40.75
N ALA A 123 14.15 -18.60 -39.72
CA ALA A 123 14.44 -18.13 -38.37
C ALA A 123 15.68 -18.83 -37.76
N LYS A 124 15.88 -20.12 -38.05
CA LYS A 124 17.11 -20.84 -37.68
C LYS A 124 18.33 -20.24 -38.37
N CYS A 125 18.25 -19.96 -39.68
CA CYS A 125 19.33 -19.33 -40.45
C CYS A 125 19.71 -17.96 -39.87
N LEU A 126 18.71 -17.11 -39.60
CA LEU A 126 18.92 -15.79 -38.99
C LEU A 126 19.63 -15.86 -37.64
N ARG A 127 19.28 -16.84 -36.79
CA ARG A 127 19.94 -17.05 -35.49
C ARG A 127 21.35 -17.60 -35.59
N THR A 128 21.56 -18.64 -36.39
CA THR A 128 22.81 -19.41 -36.35
C THR A 128 23.85 -18.96 -37.36
N ARG A 129 23.43 -18.46 -38.54
CA ARG A 129 24.35 -18.02 -39.60
C ARG A 129 24.54 -16.50 -39.57
N HIS A 130 23.44 -15.75 -39.50
CA HIS A 130 23.51 -14.28 -39.44
C HIS A 130 23.79 -13.74 -38.04
N GLY A 131 23.59 -14.55 -37.00
CA GLY A 131 23.85 -14.15 -35.61
C GLY A 131 22.90 -13.08 -35.08
N LEU A 132 21.71 -12.91 -35.67
CA LEU A 132 20.74 -11.92 -35.23
C LEU A 132 20.00 -12.42 -33.99
N ILE A 133 20.25 -11.79 -32.85
CA ILE A 133 19.67 -12.17 -31.54
C ILE A 133 18.79 -11.04 -31.01
N ARG A 134 19.19 -9.79 -31.20
CA ARG A 134 18.54 -8.59 -30.65
C ARG A 134 17.88 -7.76 -31.74
N VAL A 135 16.88 -6.97 -31.35
CA VAL A 135 16.16 -6.07 -32.26
C VAL A 135 17.10 -5.06 -32.93
N GLY A 136 18.01 -4.45 -32.19
CA GLY A 136 18.96 -3.46 -32.73
C GLY A 136 19.91 -4.04 -33.77
N GLU A 137 20.40 -5.27 -33.58
CA GLU A 137 21.24 -5.98 -34.56
C GLU A 137 20.48 -6.20 -35.87
N THR A 138 19.20 -6.56 -35.78
CA THR A 138 18.33 -6.75 -36.95
C THR A 138 18.06 -5.43 -37.68
N VAL A 139 17.84 -4.34 -36.97
CA VAL A 139 17.67 -3.00 -37.55
C VAL A 139 18.92 -2.59 -38.33
N ASP A 140 20.10 -2.74 -37.72
CA ASP A 140 21.36 -2.41 -38.37
C ASP A 140 21.62 -3.32 -39.59
N TRP A 141 21.24 -4.59 -39.51
CA TRP A 141 21.36 -5.56 -40.61
C TRP A 141 20.44 -5.23 -41.79
N LEU A 142 19.18 -4.87 -41.53
CA LEU A 142 18.23 -4.47 -42.57
C LEU A 142 18.56 -3.11 -43.18
N GLY A 143 19.17 -2.21 -42.40
CA GLY A 143 19.60 -0.89 -42.84
C GLY A 143 20.79 -0.87 -43.80
N ARG A 144 21.43 -2.01 -44.08
CA ARG A 144 22.50 -2.12 -45.10
C ARG A 144 21.96 -1.74 -46.49
N THR A 145 22.43 -0.63 -47.05
CA THR A 145 22.11 -0.22 -48.42
C THR A 145 23.29 -0.51 -49.35
N ASP A 146 23.10 -1.40 -50.32
CA ASP A 146 24.09 -1.66 -51.37
C ASP A 146 23.57 -1.18 -52.73
N PRO A 147 24.42 -0.51 -53.55
CA PRO A 147 24.09 -0.22 -54.94
C PRO A 147 23.76 -1.51 -55.71
N GLY A 148 22.68 -1.50 -56.50
CA GLY A 148 22.27 -2.65 -57.31
C GLY A 148 21.61 -3.80 -56.54
N HIS A 149 21.18 -3.57 -55.29
CA HIS A 149 20.39 -4.55 -54.54
C HIS A 149 19.04 -4.83 -55.24
N SER A 150 18.69 -6.10 -55.37
CA SER A 150 17.38 -6.58 -55.82
C SER A 150 16.79 -7.59 -54.84
N ASN A 151 15.46 -7.64 -54.73
CA ASN A 151 14.76 -8.61 -53.89
C ASN A 151 14.72 -9.99 -54.57
N SER A 152 15.89 -10.62 -54.70
CA SER A 152 16.07 -11.93 -55.33
C SER A 152 17.07 -12.77 -54.56
N TRP A 153 16.83 -14.07 -54.49
CA TRP A 153 17.76 -15.03 -53.88
C TRP A 153 19.15 -15.04 -54.57
N LEU A 154 19.22 -14.59 -55.83
CA LEU A 154 20.45 -14.45 -56.65
C LEU A 154 21.04 -13.03 -56.67
N CYS A 155 20.57 -12.12 -55.81
CA CYS A 155 21.09 -10.74 -55.75
C CYS A 155 22.63 -10.71 -55.67
N LEU A 156 23.27 -9.91 -56.53
CA LEU A 156 24.74 -9.83 -56.64
C LEU A 156 25.35 -8.66 -55.85
N CYS A 157 24.55 -7.98 -55.03
CA CYS A 157 25.07 -6.91 -54.19
C CYS A 157 26.06 -7.44 -53.14
N SER A 158 26.92 -6.55 -52.64
CA SER A 158 28.05 -6.92 -51.77
C SER A 158 27.59 -7.67 -50.51
N SER A 159 26.53 -7.21 -49.84
CA SER A 159 25.99 -7.87 -48.64
C SER A 159 25.36 -9.22 -48.93
N CYS A 160 24.56 -9.37 -49.99
CA CYS A 160 23.93 -10.65 -50.33
C CYS A 160 24.97 -11.69 -50.75
N LEU A 161 26.02 -11.28 -51.46
CA LEU A 161 27.13 -12.16 -51.81
C LEU A 161 27.92 -12.60 -50.57
N HIS A 162 28.18 -11.68 -49.63
CA HIS A 162 28.80 -12.00 -48.35
C HIS A 162 27.94 -12.97 -47.53
N ASP A 163 26.63 -12.70 -47.41
CA ASP A 163 25.71 -13.56 -46.66
C ASP A 163 25.65 -14.98 -47.27
N ARG A 164 25.72 -15.13 -48.59
CA ARG A 164 25.80 -16.46 -49.23
C ARG A 164 27.15 -17.15 -49.05
N ASN A 165 28.24 -16.45 -49.34
CA ASN A 165 29.56 -17.08 -49.44
C ASN A 165 30.26 -17.21 -48.08
N ALA A 166 30.19 -16.19 -47.24
CA ALA A 166 30.87 -16.17 -45.94
C ALA A 166 30.01 -16.77 -44.82
N LEU A 167 28.69 -16.48 -44.80
CA LEU A 167 27.79 -16.99 -43.77
C LEU A 167 27.11 -18.30 -44.17
N GLY A 168 27.12 -18.65 -45.47
CA GLY A 168 26.49 -19.87 -46.00
C GLY A 168 24.97 -19.80 -46.05
N CYS A 169 24.38 -18.60 -46.14
CA CYS A 169 22.93 -18.43 -46.29
C CYS A 169 22.47 -18.87 -47.69
N SER A 170 21.44 -19.71 -47.77
CA SER A 170 20.91 -20.18 -49.07
C SER A 170 20.07 -19.12 -49.78
N ASP A 171 19.38 -18.26 -49.03
CA ASP A 171 18.46 -17.26 -49.57
C ASP A 171 18.46 -15.99 -48.69
N PRO A 172 19.33 -15.00 -48.98
CA PRO A 172 19.39 -13.75 -48.24
C PRO A 172 18.11 -12.91 -48.35
N ALA A 173 17.40 -12.97 -49.49
CA ALA A 173 16.18 -12.19 -49.71
C ALA A 173 15.06 -12.65 -48.77
N ARG A 174 14.83 -13.97 -48.68
CA ARG A 174 13.87 -14.55 -47.74
C ARG A 174 14.25 -14.29 -46.27
N CYS A 175 15.55 -14.25 -45.96
CA CYS A 175 16.02 -13.88 -44.63
C CYS A 175 15.71 -12.41 -44.31
N ARG A 176 15.88 -11.48 -45.27
CA ARG A 176 15.49 -10.07 -45.12
C ARG A 176 13.99 -9.91 -44.91
N GLU A 177 13.17 -10.53 -45.76
CA GLU A 177 11.70 -10.46 -45.63
C GLU A 177 11.21 -11.00 -44.29
N HIS A 178 11.77 -12.12 -43.82
CA HIS A 178 11.39 -12.70 -42.53
C HIS A 178 11.82 -11.82 -41.35
N ALA A 179 13.04 -11.27 -41.39
CA ALA A 179 13.54 -10.36 -40.36
C ALA A 179 12.72 -9.06 -40.29
N ASP A 180 12.37 -8.51 -41.45
CA ASP A 180 11.54 -7.31 -41.55
C ASP A 180 10.10 -7.56 -41.11
N SER A 181 9.51 -8.73 -41.42
CA SER A 181 8.22 -9.12 -40.84
C SER A 181 8.28 -9.21 -39.31
N LEU A 182 9.36 -9.74 -38.73
CA LEU A 182 9.49 -9.81 -37.27
C LEU A 182 9.57 -8.42 -36.65
N LEU A 183 10.30 -7.48 -37.27
CA LEU A 183 10.37 -6.10 -36.77
C LEU A 183 9.03 -5.37 -36.84
N ARG A 184 8.25 -5.60 -37.90
CA ARG A 184 6.92 -5.00 -38.07
C ARG A 184 5.88 -5.53 -37.06
N ASP A 185 6.05 -6.77 -36.60
CA ASP A 185 5.17 -7.35 -35.57
C ASP A 185 5.48 -6.82 -34.15
N ILE A 186 6.64 -6.19 -33.93
CA ILE A 186 7.00 -5.63 -32.62
C ILE A 186 6.13 -4.39 -32.35
N PRO A 187 5.37 -4.35 -31.24
CA PRO A 187 4.56 -3.19 -30.91
C PRO A 187 5.38 -1.92 -30.78
N PRO A 188 4.81 -0.75 -31.14
CA PRO A 188 5.51 0.55 -31.11
C PRO A 188 6.32 0.82 -29.83
N LYS A 189 5.76 0.44 -28.66
CA LYS A 189 6.40 0.59 -27.33
C LYS A 189 7.80 -0.02 -27.27
N TRP A 190 8.01 -1.14 -27.96
CA TRP A 190 9.25 -1.90 -27.97
C TRP A 190 10.07 -1.71 -29.25
N SER A 191 9.48 -1.08 -30.27
CA SER A 191 10.14 -0.90 -31.57
C SER A 191 11.08 0.31 -31.55
N PRO A 192 12.38 0.12 -31.89
CA PRO A 192 13.33 1.22 -32.04
C PRO A 192 13.11 2.03 -33.33
N LEU A 193 12.22 1.59 -34.22
CA LEU A 193 11.88 2.27 -35.47
C LEU A 193 10.90 3.44 -35.25
N VAL A 194 10.24 3.48 -34.09
CA VAL A 194 9.33 4.55 -33.71
C VAL A 194 10.10 5.59 -32.92
N GLU A 195 10.16 6.81 -33.43
CA GLU A 195 10.70 7.94 -32.67
C GLU A 195 9.89 8.15 -31.39
N THR A 196 10.55 7.96 -30.25
CA THR A 196 9.98 8.37 -28.97
C THR A 196 10.08 9.89 -28.90
N HIS A 197 9.00 10.61 -29.19
CA HIS A 197 9.02 12.05 -29.03
C HIS A 197 9.22 12.41 -27.54
N ARG A 198 10.21 13.28 -27.29
CA ARG A 198 10.51 13.77 -25.94
C ARG A 198 9.30 14.51 -25.40
N ARG A 199 8.93 14.22 -24.15
CA ARG A 199 7.92 14.98 -23.42
C ARG A 199 8.27 16.48 -23.42
N PRO A 200 7.27 17.35 -23.45
CA PRO A 200 7.44 18.78 -23.60
C PRO A 200 8.03 19.30 -22.30
N VAL A 201 9.25 19.79 -22.36
CA VAL A 201 9.87 20.47 -21.22
C VAL A 201 9.32 21.90 -21.21
N PRO A 202 8.69 22.35 -20.11
CA PRO A 202 8.23 23.73 -20.02
C PRO A 202 9.43 24.67 -20.19
N PRO A 203 9.36 25.69 -21.07
CA PRO A 203 10.44 26.66 -21.24
C PRO A 203 10.80 27.31 -19.90
N GLN A 204 12.09 27.48 -19.60
CA GLN A 204 12.53 28.07 -18.33
C GLN A 204 11.90 29.45 -18.07
N ARG A 205 11.64 30.23 -19.13
CA ARG A 205 10.92 31.51 -19.05
C ARG A 205 9.51 31.38 -18.44
N VAL A 206 8.78 30.31 -18.74
CA VAL A 206 7.43 30.04 -18.22
C VAL A 206 7.49 29.67 -16.74
N ILE A 207 8.47 28.85 -16.37
CA ILE A 207 8.72 28.49 -14.96
C ILE A 207 9.05 29.77 -14.17
N ASN A 208 9.94 30.60 -14.71
CA ASN A 208 10.35 31.85 -14.08
C ASN A 208 9.21 32.88 -14.01
N SER A 209 8.32 32.95 -15.00
CA SER A 209 7.19 33.90 -15.01
C SER A 209 6.09 33.55 -14.01
N ILE A 210 5.91 32.26 -13.68
CA ILE A 210 4.89 31.79 -12.73
C ILE A 210 5.44 31.76 -11.29
N GLY A 211 6.77 31.72 -11.12
CA GLY A 211 7.45 31.77 -9.81
C GLY A 211 7.81 30.38 -9.27
N ASN A 212 7.43 30.07 -8.02
CA ASN A 212 7.73 28.79 -7.33
C ASN A 212 6.95 27.57 -7.88
N ALA A 213 6.45 27.64 -9.12
CA ALA A 213 5.75 26.51 -9.74
C ALA A 213 6.74 25.40 -10.08
N ILE A 214 6.36 24.18 -9.73
CA ILE A 214 7.14 22.97 -10.02
C ILE A 214 6.36 22.23 -11.08
N ALA A 215 6.98 21.98 -12.24
CA ALA A 215 6.40 21.06 -13.22
C ALA A 215 6.10 19.74 -12.51
N VAL A 216 4.95 19.11 -12.76
CA VAL A 216 4.71 17.74 -12.26
C VAL A 216 5.89 16.91 -12.76
N LEU A 217 6.79 16.58 -11.84
CA LEU A 217 8.14 16.13 -12.17
C LEU A 217 8.04 14.72 -12.72
N ASP A 218 8.00 14.60 -14.03
CA ASP A 218 8.33 13.36 -14.68
C ASP A 218 9.85 13.18 -14.55
N THR A 219 10.25 12.22 -13.73
CA THR A 219 11.60 12.02 -13.19
C THR A 219 12.66 11.61 -14.23
N ASP A 220 12.35 11.68 -15.52
CA ASP A 220 13.17 11.19 -16.64
C ASP A 220 13.80 12.31 -17.49
N THR A 221 13.76 13.57 -17.06
CA THR A 221 14.45 14.67 -17.76
C THR A 221 15.96 14.73 -17.56
N ASP A 222 16.56 13.75 -16.87
CA ASP A 222 18.01 13.65 -16.73
C ASP A 222 18.63 12.67 -17.75
N PRO A 223 19.12 13.15 -18.90
CA PRO A 223 19.79 12.31 -19.90
C PRO A 223 21.09 11.66 -19.39
N SER A 224 21.64 12.08 -18.23
CA SER A 224 22.79 11.41 -17.61
C SER A 224 22.44 10.07 -16.95
N ARG A 225 21.13 9.79 -16.75
CA ARG A 225 20.62 8.50 -16.24
C ARG A 225 20.47 7.44 -17.33
N ALA A 226 21.03 7.68 -18.51
CA ALA A 226 21.19 6.74 -19.63
C ALA A 226 22.07 5.50 -19.30
N GLU A 227 22.21 5.13 -18.03
CA GLU A 227 22.68 3.80 -17.66
C GLU A 227 21.58 2.79 -18.01
N LEU A 228 21.77 2.17 -19.18
CA LEU A 228 21.03 1.04 -19.71
C LEU A 228 20.52 0.08 -18.62
N TYR A 229 19.21 -0.24 -18.73
CA TYR A 229 18.41 -1.17 -17.93
C TYR A 229 18.30 -0.76 -16.45
N ARG A 230 17.09 -0.76 -15.85
CA ARG A 230 16.84 -1.28 -14.47
C ARG A 230 15.56 -0.80 -13.76
N ASN A 231 15.00 0.38 -14.06
CA ASN A 231 13.75 0.83 -13.41
C ASN A 231 12.50 0.24 -14.07
N GLU A 232 12.63 -0.13 -15.34
CA GLU A 232 11.64 -0.87 -16.14
C GLU A 232 11.27 -2.24 -15.54
N VAL A 233 12.14 -2.86 -14.72
CA VAL A 233 11.81 -4.13 -14.07
C VAL A 233 10.96 -3.87 -12.84
N ARG A 234 9.67 -4.17 -12.94
CA ARG A 234 8.67 -3.84 -11.92
C ARG A 234 8.06 -5.09 -11.31
N ILE A 235 7.55 -4.95 -10.09
CA ILE A 235 6.91 -6.02 -9.33
C ILE A 235 5.67 -5.53 -8.61
N PHE A 236 4.76 -6.44 -8.29
CA PHE A 236 3.39 -6.17 -7.83
C PHE A 236 2.54 -5.48 -8.91
N ALA A 237 2.77 -5.81 -10.18
CA ALA A 237 1.93 -5.32 -11.28
C ALA A 237 0.50 -5.85 -11.13
N GLU A 238 -0.51 -4.99 -11.29
CA GLU A 238 -1.92 -5.36 -11.13
C GLU A 238 -2.44 -6.14 -12.36
N SER A 239 -1.90 -5.84 -13.56
CA SER A 239 -2.28 -6.42 -14.87
C SER A 239 -1.08 -6.83 -15.74
N GLU A 240 -1.33 -7.57 -16.82
CA GLU A 240 -0.32 -7.89 -17.85
C GLU A 240 -0.06 -6.66 -18.75
N PRO A 241 1.19 -6.19 -18.92
CA PRO A 241 1.50 -4.93 -19.61
C PRO A 241 1.41 -4.96 -21.15
N HIS A 242 1.26 -6.13 -21.76
CA HIS A 242 1.72 -6.34 -23.14
C HIS A 242 0.67 -6.12 -24.24
N THR A 243 -0.52 -5.63 -23.91
CA THR A 243 -1.64 -5.51 -24.85
C THR A 243 -2.23 -4.11 -24.97
N GLY A 244 -1.67 -3.12 -24.27
CA GLY A 244 -2.10 -1.73 -24.40
C GLY A 244 -1.54 -1.11 -25.70
N PRO A 245 -2.35 -0.36 -26.48
CA PRO A 245 -1.76 0.57 -27.44
C PRO A 245 -0.79 1.49 -26.68
N GLU A 246 0.27 1.93 -27.35
CA GLU A 246 1.07 3.03 -26.81
C GLU A 246 0.13 4.15 -26.35
N ALA A 247 0.55 4.84 -25.30
CA ALA A 247 0.36 6.27 -25.19
C ALA A 247 0.58 6.88 -26.58
N THR A 248 -0.47 7.04 -27.37
CA THR A 248 -0.35 7.37 -28.79
C THR A 248 0.54 8.59 -28.90
N ASN A 249 1.57 8.47 -29.73
CA ASN A 249 2.52 9.51 -30.07
C ASN A 249 1.75 10.75 -30.53
N ARG A 250 1.35 11.61 -29.57
CA ARG A 250 0.95 12.96 -29.90
C ARG A 250 2.24 13.66 -30.26
N VAL A 251 2.37 14.00 -31.53
CA VAL A 251 3.41 14.88 -32.03
C VAL A 251 3.40 16.10 -31.13
N TYR A 252 4.46 16.30 -30.35
CA TYR A 252 4.68 17.53 -29.62
C TYR A 252 5.14 18.57 -30.64
N THR A 253 4.21 19.01 -31.49
CA THR A 253 4.47 20.08 -32.43
C THR A 253 4.83 21.31 -31.61
N SER A 254 6.03 21.81 -31.84
CA SER A 254 6.53 23.06 -31.27
C SER A 254 5.53 24.18 -31.52
N LEU A 255 4.78 24.58 -30.50
CA LEU A 255 4.04 25.83 -30.49
C LEU A 255 4.10 26.34 -29.06
N GLU A 256 4.44 27.61 -28.90
CA GLU A 256 4.24 28.31 -27.63
C GLU A 256 2.83 27.96 -27.12
N PRO A 257 2.68 27.54 -25.86
CA PRO A 257 1.38 27.14 -25.35
C PRO A 257 0.41 28.30 -25.58
N ALA A 258 -0.68 28.03 -26.30
CA ALA A 258 -1.90 28.79 -26.16
C ALA A 258 -2.24 28.89 -24.65
N ALA A 259 -2.85 30.00 -24.24
CA ALA A 259 -3.19 30.38 -22.86
C ALA A 259 -3.14 29.24 -21.82
N THR A 260 -2.32 29.41 -20.78
CA THR A 260 -2.22 28.42 -19.68
C THR A 260 -3.52 28.41 -18.90
N VAL A 261 -4.14 27.23 -18.80
CA VAL A 261 -5.40 27.05 -18.07
C VAL A 261 -5.12 26.89 -16.59
N ILE A 262 -5.76 27.69 -15.76
CA ILE A 262 -5.59 27.66 -14.31
C ILE A 262 -6.70 26.78 -13.71
N ILE A 263 -6.28 25.84 -12.85
CA ILE A 263 -7.15 24.97 -12.08
C ILE A 263 -6.82 25.18 -10.60
N CYS A 264 -7.76 25.75 -9.85
CA CYS A 264 -7.62 25.94 -8.39
C CYS A 264 -8.38 24.85 -7.65
N SER A 265 -7.79 24.22 -6.62
CA SER A 265 -8.46 23.23 -5.77
C SER A 265 -8.52 23.63 -4.31
N ALA A 266 -9.65 23.42 -3.65
CA ALA A 266 -9.80 23.61 -2.21
C ALA A 266 -10.58 22.45 -1.59
N GLY A 267 -10.20 22.05 -0.37
CA GLY A 267 -10.86 20.99 0.40
C GLY A 267 -11.43 21.51 1.72
N ARG A 268 -12.64 21.12 2.07
CA ARG A 268 -13.33 21.53 3.31
C ARG A 268 -13.98 20.35 4.02
N GLN A 269 -14.09 20.46 5.34
CA GLN A 269 -14.62 19.42 6.22
C GLN A 269 -15.60 20.02 7.22
N LYS A 270 -16.76 19.36 7.43
CA LYS A 270 -17.72 19.66 8.49
C LYS A 270 -17.94 18.38 9.33
N LEU A 271 -17.69 18.48 10.63
CA LEU A 271 -17.89 17.38 11.59
C LEU A 271 -19.39 17.31 11.97
N GLU A 272 -20.01 16.13 11.87
CA GLU A 272 -21.31 15.88 12.48
C GLU A 272 -21.17 15.51 13.97
N GLY A 273 -22.25 15.69 14.74
CA GLY A 273 -22.25 15.59 16.22
C GLY A 273 -21.91 14.21 16.80
N ASP A 274 -21.86 13.17 15.99
CA ASP A 274 -21.49 11.79 16.33
C ASP A 274 -20.00 11.47 16.14
N GLY A 275 -19.20 12.40 15.60
CA GLY A 275 -17.73 12.36 15.57
C GLY A 275 -17.10 11.34 14.60
N ASP A 276 -17.89 10.47 13.98
CA ASP A 276 -17.47 9.51 12.94
C ASP A 276 -18.01 9.89 11.54
N ASN A 277 -19.14 10.59 11.46
CA ASN A 277 -19.64 11.15 10.20
C ASN A 277 -18.99 12.50 9.94
N ILE A 278 -18.21 12.52 8.88
CA ILE A 278 -17.52 13.69 8.39
C ILE A 278 -18.09 13.98 7.01
N ARG A 279 -18.77 15.12 6.83
CA ARG A 279 -19.07 15.61 5.49
C ARG A 279 -17.85 16.36 4.99
N SER A 280 -17.37 16.02 3.79
CA SER A 280 -16.31 16.79 3.15
C SER A 280 -16.70 17.19 1.74
N GLY A 281 -16.39 18.43 1.41
CA GLY A 281 -16.60 19.02 0.10
C GLY A 281 -15.27 19.43 -0.49
N ALA A 282 -15.12 19.30 -1.80
CA ALA A 282 -14.04 19.92 -2.54
C ALA A 282 -14.61 20.67 -3.73
N ALA A 283 -14.06 21.84 -4.00
CA ALA A 283 -14.37 22.60 -5.19
C ALA A 283 -13.11 22.74 -6.04
N VAL A 284 -13.29 22.67 -7.35
CA VAL A 284 -12.28 23.06 -8.31
C VAL A 284 -12.84 24.14 -9.23
N PHE A 285 -12.09 25.22 -9.38
CA PHE A 285 -12.43 26.28 -10.33
C PHE A 285 -11.58 26.13 -11.60
N LEU A 286 -12.22 26.14 -12.77
CA LEU A 286 -11.57 26.12 -14.08
C LEU A 286 -11.71 27.48 -14.76
N ASP A 287 -10.58 28.11 -15.06
CA ASP A 287 -10.53 29.45 -15.65
C ASP A 287 -11.06 29.51 -17.09
N LEU A 288 -10.92 28.42 -17.86
CA LEU A 288 -11.18 28.36 -19.31
C LEU A 288 -12.59 28.82 -19.73
N ASP A 289 -13.61 28.55 -18.92
CA ASP A 289 -15.01 28.96 -19.11
C ASP A 289 -15.59 29.71 -17.88
N ARG A 290 -14.73 30.09 -16.92
CA ARG A 290 -15.12 30.54 -15.56
C ARG A 290 -16.11 29.59 -14.88
N GLN A 291 -15.99 28.29 -15.12
CA GLN A 291 -16.88 27.26 -14.58
C GLN A 291 -16.34 26.67 -13.29
N ALA A 292 -17.19 26.60 -12.28
CA ALA A 292 -16.95 25.88 -11.04
C ALA A 292 -17.35 24.42 -11.19
N VAL A 293 -16.47 23.50 -10.81
CA VAL A 293 -16.77 22.08 -10.66
C VAL A 293 -16.77 21.74 -9.17
N LYS A 294 -17.94 21.37 -8.68
CA LYS A 294 -18.24 21.10 -7.28
C LYS A 294 -18.26 19.59 -7.04
N TYR A 295 -17.59 19.09 -6.00
CA TYR A 295 -17.57 17.67 -5.63
C TYR A 295 -17.85 17.44 -4.15
N ARG A 296 -18.83 16.58 -3.84
CA ARG A 296 -19.07 16.09 -2.49
C ARG A 296 -18.51 14.68 -2.30
N SER A 297 -17.88 14.42 -1.15
CA SER A 297 -17.54 13.07 -0.73
C SER A 297 -18.24 12.73 0.59
N THR A 298 -18.92 11.58 0.63
CA THR A 298 -19.67 11.07 1.78
C THR A 298 -18.88 10.05 2.60
N SER A 299 -17.61 9.76 2.27
CA SER A 299 -16.82 8.73 2.96
C SER A 299 -16.07 9.28 4.20
N SER A 300 -15.82 8.42 5.19
CA SER A 300 -15.31 8.82 6.51
C SER A 300 -13.79 9.00 6.59
N LEU A 301 -13.40 9.90 7.51
CA LEU A 301 -12.07 10.22 8.05
C LEU A 301 -11.03 10.95 7.16
N HIS A 302 -10.97 10.78 5.83
CA HIS A 302 -9.99 11.49 4.95
C HIS A 302 -10.61 12.21 3.74
N ALA A 303 -11.91 12.47 3.80
CA ALA A 303 -12.68 12.97 2.67
C ALA A 303 -12.32 14.37 2.11
N PRO A 304 -11.65 15.31 2.80
CA PRO A 304 -11.24 16.57 2.17
C PRO A 304 -10.13 16.37 1.14
N LEU A 305 -9.12 15.55 1.49
CA LEU A 305 -7.99 15.24 0.60
C LEU A 305 -8.48 14.42 -0.60
N LEU A 306 -9.27 13.38 -0.35
CA LEU A 306 -9.82 12.54 -1.42
C LEU A 306 -10.76 13.34 -2.33
N GLY A 307 -11.56 14.25 -1.77
CA GLY A 307 -12.40 15.18 -2.52
C GLY A 307 -11.57 16.09 -3.42
N GLU A 308 -10.52 16.72 -2.88
CA GLU A 308 -9.61 17.59 -3.63
C GLU A 308 -8.97 16.83 -4.80
N LEU A 309 -8.47 15.61 -4.55
CA LEU A 309 -7.88 14.75 -5.57
C LEU A 309 -8.89 14.35 -6.65
N SER A 310 -10.12 14.03 -6.25
CA SER A 310 -11.19 13.67 -7.19
C SER A 310 -11.55 14.84 -8.11
N ALA A 311 -11.65 16.03 -7.53
CA ALA A 311 -11.95 17.25 -8.26
C ALA A 311 -10.84 17.61 -9.25
N LEU A 312 -9.58 17.50 -8.83
CA LEU A 312 -8.42 17.69 -9.71
C LEU A 312 -8.41 16.69 -10.87
N ALA A 313 -8.70 15.42 -10.60
CA ALA A 313 -8.72 14.39 -11.63
C ALA A 313 -9.74 14.67 -12.74
N VAL A 314 -10.96 15.12 -12.38
CA VAL A 314 -11.99 15.46 -13.37
C VAL A 314 -11.72 16.80 -14.06
N ALA A 315 -11.24 17.80 -13.33
CA ALA A 315 -10.89 19.08 -13.94
C ALA A 315 -9.82 18.91 -15.03
N LEU A 316 -8.81 18.06 -14.79
CA LEU A 316 -7.77 17.75 -15.77
C LEU A 316 -8.29 17.05 -17.03
N THR A 317 -9.38 16.28 -16.97
CA THR A 317 -9.97 15.62 -18.15
C THR A 317 -10.87 16.54 -18.97
N ARG A 318 -11.34 17.66 -18.39
CA ARG A 318 -12.14 18.68 -19.11
C ARG A 318 -11.29 19.61 -19.97
N VAL A 319 -10.01 19.77 -19.65
CA VAL A 319 -9.10 20.62 -20.45
C VAL A 319 -8.57 19.85 -21.66
N GLU A 320 -8.65 20.45 -22.84
CA GLU A 320 -8.03 19.92 -24.08
C GLU A 320 -6.56 19.52 -23.83
N PRO A 321 -6.10 18.32 -24.22
CA PRO A 321 -4.78 17.84 -23.80
C PRO A 321 -3.58 18.62 -24.37
N GLU A 322 -3.78 19.43 -25.41
CA GLU A 322 -2.77 20.30 -26.03
C GLU A 322 -2.49 21.58 -25.22
N LYS A 323 -3.46 22.04 -24.40
CA LYS A 323 -3.33 23.25 -23.59
C LYS A 323 -2.43 23.02 -22.38
N ALA A 324 -1.60 24.01 -22.06
CA ALA A 324 -0.83 24.03 -20.81
C ALA A 324 -1.77 24.21 -19.60
N VAL A 325 -1.45 23.56 -18.48
CA VAL A 325 -2.25 23.63 -17.25
C VAL A 325 -1.38 24.04 -16.07
N LEU A 326 -1.89 24.93 -15.23
CA LEU A 326 -1.34 25.29 -13.92
C LEU A 326 -2.33 24.85 -12.83
N LEU A 327 -1.92 23.87 -12.03
CA LEU A 327 -2.66 23.38 -10.86
C LEU A 327 -2.25 24.20 -9.63
N MET A 328 -3.16 24.99 -9.10
CA MET A 328 -3.01 25.75 -7.86
C MET A 328 -3.64 25.00 -6.70
N ILE A 329 -2.80 24.40 -5.87
CA ILE A 329 -3.21 23.42 -4.85
C ILE A 329 -3.11 24.05 -3.45
N GLU A 330 -4.17 23.94 -2.67
CA GLU A 330 -4.21 24.36 -1.26
C GLU A 330 -3.39 23.40 -0.38
N SER A 331 -3.65 22.11 -0.52
CA SER A 331 -3.08 21.08 0.33
C SER A 331 -1.58 20.91 0.07
N ARG A 332 -0.77 21.27 1.06
CA ARG A 332 0.68 21.02 1.06
C ARG A 332 1.01 19.53 0.89
N ALA A 333 0.14 18.63 1.34
CA ALA A 333 0.32 17.20 1.19
C ALA A 333 0.16 16.76 -0.27
N VAL A 334 -0.89 17.23 -0.96
CA VAL A 334 -1.10 16.98 -2.41
C VAL A 334 0.02 17.61 -3.21
N HIS A 335 0.35 18.88 -2.94
CA HIS A 335 1.42 19.59 -3.63
C HIS A 335 2.74 18.80 -3.55
N ARG A 336 3.18 18.42 -2.35
CA ARG A 336 4.41 17.63 -2.17
C ARG A 336 4.35 16.28 -2.85
N ALA A 337 3.21 15.58 -2.78
CA ALA A 337 3.03 14.26 -3.39
C ALA A 337 3.14 14.29 -4.92
N LEU A 338 2.66 15.36 -5.57
CA LEU A 338 2.76 15.58 -7.02
C LEU A 338 4.08 16.22 -7.47
N THR A 339 4.91 16.70 -6.54
CA THR A 339 6.16 17.41 -6.83
C THR A 339 7.36 16.74 -6.17
N THR A 340 7.76 17.19 -4.98
CA THR A 340 9.02 16.83 -4.31
C THR A 340 9.09 15.37 -3.86
N ASP A 341 7.96 14.77 -3.49
CA ASP A 341 7.89 13.41 -2.95
C ASP A 341 7.48 12.36 -4.01
N LEU A 342 7.20 12.78 -5.25
CA LEU A 342 6.65 11.93 -6.31
C LEU A 342 7.52 10.68 -6.58
N ASP A 343 8.82 10.87 -6.82
CA ASP A 343 9.79 9.78 -7.04
C ASP A 343 9.78 8.74 -5.90
N ARG A 344 9.71 9.22 -4.66
CA ARG A 344 9.64 8.35 -3.48
C ARG A 344 8.33 7.55 -3.48
N HIS A 345 7.22 8.18 -3.81
CA HIS A 345 5.91 7.54 -3.80
C HIS A 345 5.80 6.47 -4.90
N GLU A 346 6.28 6.73 -6.11
CA GLU A 346 6.31 5.74 -7.19
C GLU A 346 7.26 4.57 -6.88
N LYS A 347 8.42 4.81 -6.25
CA LYS A 347 9.36 3.75 -5.82
C LYS A 347 8.82 2.88 -4.69
N THR A 348 7.93 3.43 -3.87
CA THR A 348 7.33 2.71 -2.73
C THR A 348 5.92 2.21 -2.99
N GLY A 349 5.40 2.42 -4.21
CA GLY A 349 4.08 1.96 -4.62
C GLY A 349 2.96 2.66 -3.88
N TRP A 350 3.20 3.88 -3.40
CA TRP A 350 2.22 4.69 -2.67
C TRP A 350 1.69 4.01 -1.40
N ILE A 351 2.47 3.10 -0.81
CA ILE A 351 2.07 2.25 0.34
C ILE A 351 1.76 3.04 1.62
N ALA A 352 2.24 4.28 1.72
CA ALA A 352 1.98 5.15 2.86
C ALA A 352 0.60 5.81 2.80
N MET A 353 -0.11 5.69 1.67
CA MET A 353 -1.42 6.27 1.45
C MET A 353 -2.50 5.20 1.46
N MET A 354 -3.74 5.63 1.70
CA MET A 354 -4.93 4.80 1.60
C MET A 354 -5.13 4.35 0.14
N ASP A 355 -5.89 3.28 -0.07
CA ASP A 355 -6.03 2.68 -1.40
C ASP A 355 -6.79 3.62 -2.36
N GLU A 356 -7.75 4.38 -1.85
CA GLU A 356 -8.52 5.37 -2.61
C GLU A 356 -7.64 6.56 -3.01
N GLU A 357 -6.86 7.11 -2.08
CA GLU A 357 -5.91 8.20 -2.32
C GLU A 357 -4.84 7.77 -3.34
N ARG A 358 -4.27 6.58 -3.14
CA ARG A 358 -3.29 5.96 -4.04
C ARG A 358 -3.83 5.86 -5.47
N THR A 359 -5.09 5.45 -5.60
CA THR A 359 -5.75 5.33 -6.91
C THR A 359 -5.90 6.71 -7.56
N MET A 360 -6.35 7.72 -6.81
CA MET A 360 -6.51 9.07 -7.35
C MET A 360 -5.19 9.72 -7.76
N PHE A 361 -4.13 9.60 -6.96
CA PHE A 361 -2.81 10.11 -7.36
C PHE A 361 -2.31 9.44 -8.65
N LYS A 362 -2.43 8.12 -8.76
CA LYS A 362 -2.08 7.39 -10.00
C LYS A 362 -2.92 7.86 -11.19
N THR A 363 -4.21 8.13 -10.98
CA THR A 363 -5.11 8.66 -12.02
C THR A 363 -4.69 10.06 -12.47
N ILE A 364 -4.49 11.00 -11.54
CA ILE A 364 -4.03 12.37 -11.85
C ILE A 364 -2.73 12.33 -12.63
N LEU A 365 -1.75 11.54 -12.18
CA LEU A 365 -0.47 11.40 -12.88
C LEU A 365 -0.62 10.80 -14.27
N ALA A 366 -1.44 9.76 -14.43
CA ALA A 366 -1.67 9.15 -15.74
C ALA A 366 -2.39 10.10 -16.70
N VAL A 367 -3.35 10.89 -16.23
CA VAL A 367 -3.99 11.94 -17.03
C VAL A 367 -2.98 13.03 -17.39
N ALA A 368 -2.22 13.55 -16.43
CA ALA A 368 -1.22 14.58 -16.66
C ALA A 368 -0.13 14.12 -17.66
N ARG A 369 0.33 12.87 -17.54
CA ARG A 369 1.30 12.24 -18.45
C ARG A 369 0.74 11.97 -19.84
N GLY A 370 -0.58 11.90 -19.99
CA GLY A 370 -1.29 11.71 -21.25
C GLY A 370 -1.48 12.98 -22.08
N ARG A 371 -1.16 14.15 -21.52
CA ARG A 371 -1.34 15.46 -22.16
C ARG A 371 -0.16 15.81 -23.06
N SER A 372 -0.42 16.53 -24.15
CA SER A 372 0.59 17.12 -25.02
C SER A 372 1.07 18.49 -24.54
N GLY A 373 0.26 19.21 -23.75
CA GLY A 373 0.67 20.39 -22.99
C GLY A 373 1.32 20.02 -21.66
N TYR A 374 2.16 20.90 -21.11
CA TYR A 374 2.78 20.69 -19.80
C TYR A 374 1.78 20.95 -18.64
N THR A 375 1.99 20.25 -17.53
CA THR A 375 1.22 20.44 -16.28
C THR A 375 2.17 20.96 -15.20
N LEU A 376 1.90 22.17 -14.70
CA LEU A 376 2.61 22.80 -13.60
C LEU A 376 1.79 22.69 -12.32
N VAL A 377 2.46 22.63 -11.18
CA VAL A 377 1.85 22.60 -9.84
C VAL A 377 2.45 23.72 -9.00
N GLN A 378 1.60 24.47 -8.31
CA GLN A 378 1.98 25.56 -7.41
C GLN A 378 1.12 25.53 -6.15
N GLU A 379 1.73 25.87 -5.00
CA GLU A 379 0.95 26.08 -3.77
C GLU A 379 0.22 27.42 -3.83
N GLN A 380 -1.08 27.44 -3.47
CA GLN A 380 -1.90 28.65 -3.50
C GLN A 380 -1.35 29.80 -2.64
N ARG A 381 -0.63 29.50 -1.55
CA ARG A 381 0.02 30.54 -0.73
C ARG A 381 1.11 31.33 -1.44
N ALA A 382 1.62 30.81 -2.56
CA ALA A 382 2.65 31.44 -3.37
C ALA A 382 2.08 32.03 -4.67
N VAL A 383 0.76 32.23 -4.73
CA VAL A 383 0.06 32.75 -5.91
C VAL A 383 0.36 34.24 -6.13
N GLN A 384 0.44 34.64 -7.39
CA GLN A 384 0.55 36.04 -7.79
C GLN A 384 -0.77 36.79 -7.55
N ALA A 385 -0.70 38.12 -7.43
CA ALA A 385 -1.85 38.97 -7.09
C ALA A 385 -3.03 38.82 -8.10
N GLU A 386 -2.72 38.61 -9.38
CA GLU A 386 -3.68 38.47 -10.48
C GLU A 386 -4.60 37.24 -10.36
N HIS A 387 -4.16 36.17 -9.69
CA HIS A 387 -4.95 34.93 -9.56
C HIS A 387 -5.57 34.77 -8.16
N ARG A 388 -5.42 35.76 -7.29
CA ARG A 388 -5.91 35.70 -5.90
C ARG A 388 -7.44 35.61 -5.82
N SER A 389 -8.14 36.33 -6.70
CA SER A 389 -9.60 36.29 -6.80
C SER A 389 -10.14 34.91 -7.17
N LEU A 390 -9.42 34.15 -8.00
CA LEU A 390 -9.78 32.77 -8.35
C LEU A 390 -9.64 31.82 -7.16
N VAL A 391 -8.59 32.01 -6.35
CA VAL A 391 -8.37 31.23 -5.13
C VAL A 391 -9.47 31.51 -4.10
N GLU A 392 -9.81 32.79 -3.89
CA GLU A 392 -10.90 33.21 -2.99
C GLU A 392 -12.24 32.61 -3.42
N LEU A 393 -12.60 32.71 -4.70
CA LEU A 393 -13.82 32.10 -5.24
C LEU A 393 -13.85 30.58 -5.05
N THR A 394 -12.71 29.89 -5.20
CA THR A 394 -12.62 28.44 -4.99
C THR A 394 -12.86 28.07 -3.52
N PHE A 395 -12.44 28.92 -2.58
CA PHE A 395 -12.71 28.72 -1.17
C PHE A 395 -14.19 28.86 -0.83
N ASP A 396 -14.84 29.91 -1.30
CA ASP A 396 -16.27 30.13 -1.09
C ASP A 396 -17.09 28.94 -1.62
N LEU A 397 -16.76 28.47 -2.83
CA LEU A 397 -17.40 27.30 -3.44
C LEU A 397 -17.20 26.01 -2.65
N ALA A 398 -16.09 25.86 -1.93
CA ALA A 398 -15.82 24.68 -1.10
C ALA A 398 -16.50 24.76 0.27
N GLU A 399 -16.82 25.96 0.76
CA GLU A 399 -17.55 26.17 2.02
C GLU A 399 -19.05 25.85 1.90
N ASP A 400 -19.63 26.04 0.71
CA ASP A 400 -21.02 25.69 0.37
C ASP A 400 -21.22 24.18 0.17
N ILE A 401 -20.83 23.38 1.17
CA ILE A 401 -20.84 21.90 1.14
C ILE A 401 -22.24 21.34 0.83
N GLU A 402 -23.30 22.06 1.22
CA GLU A 402 -24.72 21.68 1.07
C GLU A 402 -25.24 21.80 -0.38
N ASP A 403 -24.54 22.56 -1.24
CA ASP A 403 -24.88 22.72 -2.66
C ASP A 403 -23.99 21.87 -3.61
N LEU A 404 -23.07 21.07 -3.06
CA LEU A 404 -22.23 20.16 -3.84
C LEU A 404 -23.03 18.94 -4.32
N TYR A 405 -22.91 18.55 -5.59
CA TYR A 405 -23.60 17.34 -6.08
C TYR A 405 -22.97 16.05 -5.51
N ASP A 406 -23.80 15.04 -5.24
CA ASP A 406 -23.38 13.67 -4.91
C ASP A 406 -22.93 12.92 -6.18
N ASP A 407 -21.89 13.42 -6.85
CA ASP A 407 -21.28 12.70 -7.96
C ASP A 407 -20.17 11.79 -7.45
N THR A 408 -20.38 10.48 -7.53
CA THR A 408 -19.29 9.50 -7.52
C THR A 408 -18.34 9.82 -8.68
N PRO A 409 -17.03 10.02 -8.43
CA PRO A 409 -16.12 10.43 -9.49
C PRO A 409 -16.05 9.37 -10.59
N VAL A 410 -16.50 9.74 -11.78
CA VAL A 410 -16.31 8.96 -13.02
C VAL A 410 -14.88 9.15 -13.50
N VAL A 411 -13.90 8.60 -12.76
CA VAL A 411 -12.63 8.09 -13.31
C VAL A 411 -12.18 6.94 -12.39
N ALA A 412 -12.83 5.79 -12.51
CA ALA A 412 -12.51 4.62 -11.67
C ALA A 412 -11.13 4.01 -11.99
N CYS A 413 -10.53 4.33 -13.15
CA CYS A 413 -9.28 3.74 -13.61
C CYS A 413 -8.35 4.78 -14.25
N PRO A 414 -7.05 4.80 -13.93
CA PRO A 414 -6.06 5.59 -14.65
C PRO A 414 -6.08 5.26 -16.15
N PRO A 415 -5.92 6.26 -17.05
CA PRO A 415 -5.71 6.01 -18.47
C PRO A 415 -4.63 4.94 -18.71
N ARG A 416 -4.98 3.91 -19.48
CA ARG A 416 -4.05 2.81 -19.81
C ARG A 416 -2.85 3.37 -20.60
N GLY A 417 -1.65 2.90 -20.30
CA GLY A 417 -0.41 3.31 -20.99
C GLY A 417 0.36 4.47 -20.35
N PHE A 418 -0.26 5.24 -19.44
CA PHE A 418 0.39 6.38 -18.76
C PHE A 418 0.57 6.20 -17.24
N SER A 419 0.15 5.05 -16.71
CA SER A 419 0.31 4.66 -15.31
C SER A 419 1.37 3.56 -15.20
N LEU A 420 2.34 3.77 -14.30
CA LEU A 420 3.37 2.78 -14.00
C LEU A 420 2.76 1.59 -13.24
N LEU A 421 3.01 0.37 -13.72
CA LEU A 421 2.52 -0.84 -13.06
C LEU A 421 3.44 -1.26 -11.90
N GLY A 422 2.89 -1.44 -10.69
CA GLY A 422 3.67 -1.91 -9.54
C GLY A 422 4.82 -0.97 -9.15
N ILE A 423 5.88 -1.50 -8.54
CA ILE A 423 7.07 -0.73 -8.12
C ILE A 423 8.33 -1.20 -8.81
N PRO A 424 9.33 -0.33 -9.04
CA PRO A 424 10.61 -0.74 -9.58
C PRO A 424 11.33 -1.66 -8.59
N LEU A 425 11.66 -2.89 -9.02
CA LEU A 425 12.30 -3.90 -8.18
C LEU A 425 13.64 -3.39 -7.61
N ARG A 426 14.38 -2.60 -8.38
CA ARG A 426 15.69 -2.04 -7.97
C ARG A 426 15.58 -1.05 -6.82
N ALA A 427 14.53 -0.26 -6.74
CA ALA A 427 14.37 0.74 -5.67
C ALA A 427 13.76 0.14 -4.40
N GLY A 428 13.16 -1.04 -4.52
CA GLY A 428 12.53 -1.73 -3.40
C GLY A 428 13.55 -2.13 -2.32
N LYS A 429 13.15 -1.93 -1.06
CA LYS A 429 13.84 -2.45 0.12
C LYS A 429 13.02 -3.62 0.68
N GLN A 430 13.66 -4.53 1.41
CA GLN A 430 12.96 -5.63 2.10
C GLN A 430 11.76 -5.13 2.92
N SER A 431 11.93 -4.02 3.66
CA SER A 431 10.86 -3.41 4.45
C SER A 431 9.69 -2.91 3.59
N THR A 432 9.97 -2.38 2.40
CA THR A 432 8.96 -1.90 1.45
C THR A 432 8.20 -3.08 0.86
N PHE A 433 8.91 -4.11 0.37
CA PHE A 433 8.30 -5.34 -0.13
C PHE A 433 7.42 -6.00 0.92
N TYR A 434 7.91 -6.13 2.15
CA TYR A 434 7.17 -6.71 3.24
C TYR A 434 5.86 -5.96 3.54
N LYS A 435 5.91 -4.61 3.58
CA LYS A 435 4.72 -3.78 3.78
C LYS A 435 3.70 -3.95 2.66
N ILE A 436 4.13 -3.93 1.40
CA ILE A 436 3.25 -4.13 0.24
C ILE A 436 2.61 -5.52 0.29
N ILE A 437 3.37 -6.57 0.61
CA ILE A 437 2.83 -7.92 0.75
C ILE A 437 1.79 -7.98 1.88
N GLN A 438 2.06 -7.36 3.02
CA GLN A 438 1.10 -7.28 4.12
C GLN A 438 -0.18 -6.53 3.72
N ASP A 439 -0.06 -5.47 2.93
CA ASP A 439 -1.16 -4.66 2.41
C ASP A 439 -2.08 -5.46 1.50
N GLN A 440 -1.50 -6.17 0.52
CA GLN A 440 -2.22 -7.06 -0.39
C GLN A 440 -2.89 -8.25 0.31
N HIS A 441 -2.42 -8.62 1.51
CA HIS A 441 -2.94 -9.74 2.30
C HIS A 441 -3.58 -9.25 3.61
N ARG A 442 -4.11 -8.01 3.64
CA ARG A 442 -4.85 -7.50 4.79
C ARG A 442 -6.03 -8.44 5.06
N PRO A 443 -6.11 -9.06 6.26
CA PRO A 443 -7.23 -9.91 6.59
C PRO A 443 -8.51 -9.07 6.64
N SER A 444 -9.62 -9.64 6.20
CA SER A 444 -10.92 -8.99 6.32
C SER A 444 -11.25 -8.68 7.78
N GLN A 445 -11.97 -7.58 7.99
CA GLN A 445 -12.42 -7.23 9.33
C GLN A 445 -13.37 -8.31 9.86
N ARG A 446 -13.12 -8.78 11.08
CA ARG A 446 -13.94 -9.82 11.70
C ARG A 446 -15.16 -9.17 12.35
N ARG A 447 -16.37 -9.64 12.00
CA ARG A 447 -17.64 -9.18 12.57
C ARG A 447 -17.59 -9.08 14.10
N ARG A 448 -17.11 -10.14 14.77
CA ARG A 448 -16.98 -10.18 16.24
C ARG A 448 -16.11 -9.05 16.80
N THR A 449 -14.97 -8.77 16.15
CA THR A 449 -14.09 -7.66 16.57
C THR A 449 -14.79 -6.31 16.39
N ASN A 450 -15.51 -6.12 15.28
CA ASN A 450 -16.26 -4.88 15.05
C ASN A 450 -17.39 -4.70 16.08
N THR A 451 -18.07 -5.78 16.47
CA THR A 451 -19.05 -5.75 17.56
C THR A 451 -18.42 -5.32 18.89
N GLN A 452 -17.24 -5.86 19.25
CA GLN A 452 -16.57 -5.45 20.50
C GLN A 452 -16.10 -3.99 20.44
N VAL A 453 -15.58 -3.52 19.31
CA VAL A 453 -15.20 -2.11 19.11
C VAL A 453 -16.42 -1.21 19.27
N ALA A 454 -17.57 -1.55 18.67
CA ALA A 454 -18.81 -0.78 18.81
C ALA A 454 -19.30 -0.72 20.27
N ARG A 455 -19.24 -1.85 21.00
CA ARG A 455 -19.56 -1.88 22.45
C ARG A 455 -18.67 -0.97 23.27
N VAL A 456 -17.36 -0.96 22.98
CA VAL A 456 -16.41 -0.04 23.64
C VAL A 456 -16.75 1.40 23.32
N ARG A 457 -17.03 1.72 22.05
CA ARG A 457 -17.40 3.09 21.66
C ARG A 457 -18.61 3.57 22.45
N HIS A 458 -19.68 2.78 22.48
CA HIS A 458 -20.90 3.12 23.21
C HIS A 458 -20.62 3.38 24.70
N ALA A 459 -19.99 2.42 25.39
CA ALA A 459 -19.72 2.52 26.83
C ALA A 459 -18.78 3.69 27.19
N ILE A 460 -17.82 4.02 26.32
CA ILE A 460 -16.92 5.15 26.56
C ILE A 460 -17.59 6.49 26.23
N THR A 461 -18.50 6.54 25.26
CA THR A 461 -19.31 7.74 25.00
C THR A 461 -20.14 8.12 26.22
N GLU A 462 -20.78 7.15 26.86
CA GLU A 462 -21.59 7.38 28.07
C GLU A 462 -20.78 8.03 29.21
N VAL A 463 -19.51 7.65 29.36
CA VAL A 463 -18.65 8.18 30.42
C VAL A 463 -17.96 9.48 30.03
N ASN A 464 -17.47 9.60 28.78
CA ASN A 464 -16.65 10.73 28.36
C ASN A 464 -17.44 11.88 27.72
N GLY A 465 -18.67 11.61 27.27
CA GLY A 465 -19.53 12.49 26.47
C GLY A 465 -19.19 12.53 24.98
N SER A 466 -18.20 11.76 24.52
CA SER A 466 -17.77 11.72 23.12
C SER A 466 -17.22 10.34 22.76
N PRO A 467 -17.53 9.80 21.57
CA PRO A 467 -17.04 8.48 21.19
C PRO A 467 -15.53 8.50 20.91
N PRO A 468 -14.78 7.47 21.34
CA PRO A 468 -13.38 7.31 20.98
C PRO A 468 -13.24 6.80 19.54
N THR A 469 -12.13 7.14 18.88
CA THR A 469 -11.82 6.56 17.56
C THR A 469 -11.45 5.08 17.69
N THR A 470 -11.59 4.32 16.61
CA THR A 470 -11.13 2.91 16.57
C THR A 470 -9.63 2.81 16.85
N GLU A 471 -8.83 3.78 16.40
CA GLU A 471 -7.40 3.83 16.67
C GLU A 471 -7.11 4.00 18.17
N ASP A 472 -7.80 4.92 18.84
CA ASP A 472 -7.67 5.14 20.29
C ASP A 472 -7.95 3.85 21.07
N ILE A 473 -9.00 3.10 20.69
CA ILE A 473 -9.34 1.81 21.31
C ILE A 473 -8.15 0.84 21.21
N TRP A 474 -7.55 0.69 20.03
CA TRP A 474 -6.40 -0.20 19.85
C TRP A 474 -5.16 0.30 20.59
N LEU A 475 -4.88 1.60 20.60
CA LEU A 475 -3.77 2.20 21.34
C LEU A 475 -3.94 1.99 22.86
N SER A 476 -5.17 2.03 23.36
CA SER A 476 -5.47 1.77 24.77
C SER A 476 -5.06 0.36 25.22
N THR A 477 -4.98 -0.62 24.30
CA THR A 477 -4.49 -1.98 24.61
C THR A 477 -2.98 -2.04 24.86
N ARG A 478 -2.26 -0.90 24.75
CA ARG A 478 -0.81 -0.78 24.96
C ARG A 478 -0.48 0.23 26.05
N ASP A 479 -1.38 0.39 27.01
CA ASP A 479 -1.27 1.35 28.09
C ASP A 479 -0.01 1.11 28.94
N LYS A 480 0.74 2.18 29.23
CA LYS A 480 1.95 2.15 30.06
C LYS A 480 1.65 1.88 31.53
N ASP A 481 0.47 2.27 32.00
CA ASP A 481 0.00 2.05 33.36
C ASP A 481 -0.57 0.65 33.57
N SER A 482 -0.39 -0.26 32.60
CA SER A 482 -0.84 -1.64 32.69
C SER A 482 0.26 -2.63 32.36
N PRO A 483 0.37 -3.73 33.12
CA PRO A 483 1.23 -4.86 32.76
C PRO A 483 0.96 -5.38 31.35
N ALA A 484 2.01 -5.90 30.70
CA ALA A 484 1.91 -6.49 29.38
C ALA A 484 0.87 -7.63 29.32
N THR A 485 0.70 -8.40 30.40
CA THR A 485 -0.32 -9.45 30.54
C THR A 485 -1.73 -8.90 30.43
N HIS A 486 -2.04 -7.78 31.11
CA HIS A 486 -3.37 -7.15 31.10
C HIS A 486 -3.67 -6.53 29.74
N ASN A 487 -2.69 -5.84 29.16
CA ASN A 487 -2.73 -5.34 27.78
C ASN A 487 -3.01 -6.48 26.78
N ASN A 488 -2.40 -7.65 26.96
CA ASN A 488 -2.65 -8.82 26.13
C ASN A 488 -4.04 -9.41 26.33
N PHE A 489 -4.53 -9.44 27.58
CA PHE A 489 -5.88 -9.85 27.93
C PHE A 489 -6.92 -8.98 27.22
N THR A 490 -6.88 -7.65 27.41
CA THR A 490 -7.81 -6.71 26.75
C THR A 490 -7.78 -6.86 25.23
N PHE A 491 -6.59 -6.94 24.63
CA PHE A 491 -6.44 -7.15 23.19
C PHE A 491 -7.10 -8.44 22.70
N LYS A 492 -6.88 -9.56 23.42
CA LYS A 492 -7.48 -10.85 23.04
C LYS A 492 -8.99 -10.82 23.24
N SER A 493 -9.49 -10.18 24.29
CA SER A 493 -10.92 -10.04 24.56
C SER A 493 -11.63 -9.19 23.49
N LEU A 494 -11.03 -8.09 23.02
CA LEU A 494 -11.52 -7.31 21.88
C LEU A 494 -11.61 -8.13 20.58
N HIS A 495 -10.71 -9.11 20.42
CA HIS A 495 -10.70 -10.01 19.28
C HIS A 495 -11.58 -11.26 19.47
N ASP A 496 -12.22 -11.43 20.62
CA ASP A 496 -12.89 -12.68 21.01
C ASP A 496 -11.97 -13.90 20.83
N GLY A 497 -10.70 -13.74 21.22
CA GLY A 497 -9.61 -14.68 20.93
C GLY A 497 -9.37 -15.74 22.01
N PHE A 498 -10.16 -15.75 23.08
CA PHE A 498 -10.08 -16.77 24.13
C PHE A 498 -10.93 -17.99 23.75
N ARG A 499 -10.44 -19.18 24.08
CA ARG A 499 -11.19 -20.43 23.88
C ARG A 499 -12.24 -20.55 24.98
N LEU A 500 -13.48 -20.20 24.66
CA LEU A 500 -14.62 -20.11 25.57
C LEU A 500 -15.90 -20.53 24.83
N GLY A 501 -16.95 -20.89 25.58
CA GLY A 501 -18.27 -21.24 25.04
C GLY A 501 -18.21 -22.35 23.99
N ASP A 502 -18.92 -22.13 22.89
CA ASP A 502 -19.09 -23.06 21.76
C ASP A 502 -17.80 -23.61 21.18
N HIS A 503 -16.66 -22.93 21.37
CA HIS A 503 -15.37 -23.45 20.95
C HIS A 503 -15.10 -24.84 21.56
N TRP A 504 -15.44 -25.02 22.84
CA TRP A 504 -15.23 -26.29 23.55
C TRP A 504 -16.24 -27.36 23.16
N SER A 505 -17.46 -26.98 22.76
CA SER A 505 -18.49 -27.91 22.26
C SER A 505 -18.05 -28.70 21.02
N THR A 506 -17.05 -28.20 20.28
CA THR A 506 -16.53 -28.85 19.08
C THR A 506 -15.36 -29.80 19.33
N ILE A 507 -14.87 -29.87 20.57
CA ILE A 507 -13.68 -30.66 20.93
C ILE A 507 -14.13 -31.88 21.76
N PRO A 508 -14.01 -33.10 21.22
CA PRO A 508 -14.40 -34.32 21.93
C PRO A 508 -13.74 -34.46 23.30
N GLY A 509 -14.54 -34.70 24.34
CA GLY A 509 -14.09 -34.90 25.73
C GLY A 509 -13.84 -33.62 26.53
N TYR A 510 -14.18 -32.45 25.99
CA TYR A 510 -14.06 -31.15 26.65
C TYR A 510 -15.34 -30.30 26.55
N GLU A 511 -16.45 -30.90 26.13
CA GLU A 511 -17.73 -30.22 25.88
C GLU A 511 -18.32 -29.59 27.16
N ASP A 512 -18.01 -30.19 28.31
CA ASP A 512 -18.35 -29.68 29.65
C ASP A 512 -17.81 -28.27 29.91
N ARG A 513 -16.72 -27.87 29.24
CA ARG A 513 -16.12 -26.53 29.35
C ARG A 513 -16.81 -25.45 28.52
N ALA A 514 -17.81 -25.82 27.71
CA ALA A 514 -18.58 -24.84 26.96
C ALA A 514 -19.55 -24.06 27.85
N ARG A 515 -19.99 -24.68 28.96
CA ARG A 515 -20.97 -24.12 29.89
C ARG A 515 -20.34 -23.84 31.24
N CYS A 516 -20.88 -22.85 31.93
CA CYS A 516 -20.43 -22.53 33.27
C CYS A 516 -20.98 -23.56 34.27
N ASN A 517 -20.08 -24.20 35.03
CA ASN A 517 -20.43 -25.15 36.09
C ASN A 517 -20.73 -24.48 37.45
N LEU A 518 -20.69 -23.14 37.54
CA LEU A 518 -21.04 -22.41 38.77
C LEU A 518 -22.49 -21.92 38.80
N CYS A 519 -23.15 -21.84 37.64
CA CYS A 519 -24.54 -21.42 37.49
C CYS A 519 -25.33 -22.50 36.74
N GLU A 520 -26.56 -22.19 36.33
CA GLU A 520 -27.49 -23.10 35.63
C GLU A 520 -27.07 -23.46 34.18
N GLY A 521 -25.76 -23.59 33.93
CA GLY A 521 -25.24 -24.07 32.65
C GLY A 521 -25.31 -23.06 31.50
N GLU A 522 -25.32 -21.75 31.78
CA GLU A 522 -25.18 -20.73 30.72
C GLU A 522 -23.89 -20.93 29.92
N VAL A 523 -23.89 -20.48 28.66
CA VAL A 523 -22.70 -20.54 27.81
C VAL A 523 -21.61 -19.64 28.41
N GLU A 524 -20.44 -20.21 28.67
CA GLU A 524 -19.39 -19.49 29.39
C GLU A 524 -18.67 -18.51 28.46
N SER A 525 -19.19 -17.29 28.37
CA SER A 525 -18.59 -16.18 27.62
C SER A 525 -17.64 -15.34 28.50
N MET A 526 -16.80 -14.50 27.89
CA MET A 526 -15.95 -13.57 28.66
C MET A 526 -16.80 -12.56 29.45
N GLU A 527 -17.95 -12.15 28.92
CA GLU A 527 -18.89 -11.25 29.59
C GLU A 527 -19.54 -11.94 30.79
N HIS A 528 -19.96 -13.20 30.63
CA HIS A 528 -20.48 -14.03 31.71
C HIS A 528 -19.47 -14.20 32.85
N ILE A 529 -18.20 -14.49 32.52
CA ILE A 529 -17.14 -14.68 33.52
C ILE A 529 -16.86 -13.39 34.31
N LEU A 530 -16.92 -12.23 33.65
CA LEU A 530 -16.52 -10.96 34.26
C LEU A 530 -17.65 -10.25 34.98
N LEU A 531 -18.91 -10.43 34.55
CA LEU A 531 -20.04 -9.60 34.97
C LEU A 531 -21.30 -10.40 35.34
N GLU A 532 -21.69 -11.39 34.54
CA GLU A 532 -23.08 -11.89 34.58
C GLU A 532 -23.27 -13.12 35.49
N CYS A 533 -22.22 -13.91 35.75
CA CYS A 533 -22.37 -15.19 36.43
C CYS A 533 -23.07 -15.06 37.80
N PRO A 534 -24.28 -15.64 37.98
CA PRO A 534 -25.05 -15.52 39.22
C PRO A 534 -24.58 -16.51 40.30
N GLY A 535 -23.69 -17.45 39.97
CA GLY A 535 -23.20 -18.47 40.86
C GLY A 535 -22.59 -17.88 42.14
N ARG A 536 -23.04 -18.34 43.31
CA ARG A 536 -22.57 -17.82 44.62
C ARG A 536 -21.05 -17.99 44.81
N LEU A 537 -20.47 -18.98 44.14
CA LEU A 537 -19.05 -19.29 44.16
C LEU A 537 -18.22 -18.41 43.20
N ALA A 538 -18.85 -17.59 42.37
CA ALA A 538 -18.14 -16.71 41.43
C ALA A 538 -17.51 -15.51 42.19
N PRO A 539 -16.24 -15.15 41.91
CA PRO A 539 -15.56 -14.06 42.62
C PRO A 539 -16.03 -12.66 42.20
N ILE A 540 -16.99 -12.56 41.27
CA ILE A 540 -17.45 -11.31 40.63
C ILE A 540 -17.90 -10.28 41.68
N ARG A 541 -18.83 -10.67 42.57
CA ARG A 541 -19.40 -9.77 43.59
C ARG A 541 -18.34 -9.28 44.57
N THR A 542 -17.45 -10.18 45.02
CA THR A 542 -16.37 -9.84 45.94
C THR A 542 -15.37 -8.87 45.31
N VAL A 543 -14.90 -9.17 44.09
CA VAL A 543 -13.87 -8.35 43.44
C VAL A 543 -14.41 -6.99 43.02
N TRP A 544 -15.58 -6.92 42.37
CA TRP A 544 -16.16 -5.64 41.99
C TRP A 544 -16.65 -4.82 43.18
N GLY A 545 -17.10 -5.48 44.27
CA GLY A 545 -17.41 -4.80 45.53
C GLY A 545 -16.18 -4.09 46.11
N LEU A 546 -15.04 -4.78 46.19
CA LEU A 546 -13.78 -4.19 46.65
C LEU A 546 -13.30 -3.03 45.75
N ALA A 547 -13.41 -3.21 44.43
CA ALA A 547 -13.05 -2.20 43.44
C ALA A 547 -13.90 -0.93 43.57
N ARG A 548 -15.21 -1.10 43.73
CA ARG A 548 -16.17 -0.02 43.96
C ARG A 548 -15.86 0.72 45.25
N SER A 549 -15.71 0.01 46.37
CA SER A 549 -15.40 0.63 47.66
C SER A 549 -14.12 1.45 47.62
N LEU A 550 -13.07 0.98 46.93
CA LEU A 550 -11.84 1.76 46.78
C LEU A 550 -12.03 3.05 45.98
N CYS A 551 -12.82 3.00 44.91
CA CYS A 551 -13.10 4.19 44.10
C CYS A 551 -13.95 5.21 44.87
N GLU A 552 -14.97 4.74 45.59
CA GLU A 552 -15.85 5.57 46.41
C GLU A 552 -15.08 6.24 47.56
N MET A 553 -14.14 5.53 48.22
CA MET A 553 -13.23 6.13 49.22
C MET A 553 -12.39 7.29 48.66
N ARG A 554 -12.17 7.34 47.34
CA ARG A 554 -11.42 8.41 46.66
C ARG A 554 -12.34 9.46 46.02
N GLY A 555 -13.65 9.40 46.29
CA GLY A 555 -14.64 10.31 45.73
C GLY A 555 -14.86 10.13 44.23
N ILE A 556 -14.54 8.95 43.68
CA ILE A 556 -14.80 8.62 42.28
C ILE A 556 -16.18 8.01 42.18
N ILE A 557 -17.04 8.61 41.35
CA ILE A 557 -18.35 8.03 41.00
C ILE A 557 -18.09 6.73 40.25
N TRP A 558 -18.55 5.62 40.83
CA TRP A 558 -18.39 4.30 40.23
C TRP A 558 -19.33 4.16 39.02
N PRO A 559 -18.79 3.97 37.79
CA PRO A 559 -19.63 3.80 36.61
C PRO A 559 -20.30 2.43 36.60
N GLU A 560 -21.38 2.30 35.84
CA GLU A 560 -21.96 0.99 35.53
C GLU A 560 -20.92 0.13 34.81
N MET A 561 -20.70 -1.08 35.31
CA MET A 561 -19.66 -1.95 34.78
C MET A 561 -20.20 -2.79 33.63
N THR A 562 -20.03 -2.27 32.41
CA THR A 562 -20.33 -3.01 31.18
C THR A 562 -19.08 -3.67 30.61
N TYR A 563 -19.24 -4.69 29.76
CA TYR A 563 -18.09 -5.33 29.13
C TYR A 563 -17.33 -4.35 28.22
N GLY A 564 -18.06 -3.46 27.53
CA GLY A 564 -17.48 -2.36 26.75
C GLY A 564 -16.61 -1.44 27.61
N LEU A 565 -17.06 -1.06 28.82
CA LEU A 565 -16.27 -0.24 29.73
C LEU A 565 -15.01 -0.95 30.21
N ILE A 566 -15.08 -2.25 30.53
CA ILE A 566 -13.90 -3.03 30.96
C ILE A 566 -12.84 -3.04 29.84
N LEU A 567 -13.26 -3.29 28.59
CA LEU A 567 -12.35 -3.31 27.45
C LEU A 567 -11.81 -1.91 27.11
N GLY A 568 -12.64 -0.88 27.28
CA GLY A 568 -12.35 0.52 26.99
C GLY A 568 -11.75 1.33 28.13
N CYS A 569 -11.58 0.78 29.33
CA CYS A 569 -11.22 1.51 30.55
C CYS A 569 -9.93 2.34 30.43
N GLY A 570 -9.07 2.01 29.47
CA GLY A 570 -7.89 2.78 29.09
C GLY A 570 -8.18 4.22 28.62
N LEU A 571 -9.40 4.46 28.15
CA LEU A 571 -9.84 5.69 27.50
C LEU A 571 -10.73 6.57 28.39
N VAL A 572 -11.05 6.10 29.60
CA VAL A 572 -11.93 6.84 30.51
C VAL A 572 -11.26 8.14 30.96
N LYS A 573 -11.97 9.26 30.80
CA LYS A 573 -11.54 10.60 31.17
C LYS A 573 -12.58 11.21 32.10
N LEU A 574 -12.37 11.04 33.40
CA LEU A 574 -13.21 11.68 34.41
C LEU A 574 -12.96 13.19 34.41
N LYS A 575 -14.03 13.97 34.47
CA LYS A 575 -13.98 15.44 34.45
C LYS A 575 -14.66 16.00 35.71
N THR A 576 -14.23 17.18 36.15
CA THR A 576 -14.99 17.96 37.13
C THR A 576 -16.27 18.52 36.51
N PRO A 577 -17.23 19.03 37.30
CA PRO A 577 -18.40 19.74 36.76
C PRO A 577 -18.05 20.91 35.84
N LYS A 578 -16.86 21.52 36.03
CA LYS A 578 -16.31 22.58 35.16
C LYS A 578 -15.56 22.05 33.92
N GLY A 579 -15.67 20.76 33.61
CA GLY A 579 -15.03 20.12 32.44
C GLY A 579 -13.54 19.79 32.58
N ARG A 580 -12.91 20.05 33.73
CA ARG A 580 -11.46 19.83 33.91
C ARG A 580 -11.15 18.35 34.10
N HIS A 581 -10.22 17.82 33.31
CA HIS A 581 -9.80 16.41 33.40
C HIS A 581 -9.10 16.07 34.73
N LEU A 582 -9.63 15.05 35.41
CA LEU A 582 -9.11 14.48 36.66
C LEU A 582 -8.16 13.31 36.35
N ALA A 583 -6.92 13.64 35.96
CA ALA A 583 -5.94 12.65 35.52
C ALA A 583 -5.64 11.55 36.56
N GLY A 584 -5.58 11.92 37.85
CA GLY A 584 -5.31 10.97 38.94
C GLY A 584 -6.44 9.95 39.14
N ALA A 585 -7.68 10.45 39.22
CA ALA A 585 -8.89 9.63 39.37
C ALA A 585 -9.11 8.72 38.14
N SER A 586 -8.96 9.27 36.93
CA SER A 586 -9.09 8.50 35.69
C SER A 586 -8.07 7.36 35.63
N ARG A 587 -6.82 7.65 36.04
CA ARG A 587 -5.75 6.64 36.13
C ARG A 587 -6.05 5.57 37.18
N LEU A 588 -6.56 5.96 38.36
CA LEU A 588 -6.91 5.00 39.41
C LEU A 588 -8.01 4.06 38.94
N LEU A 589 -9.11 4.60 38.39
CA LEU A 589 -10.23 3.81 37.89
C LEU A 589 -9.76 2.80 36.84
N ARG A 590 -8.94 3.24 35.87
CA ARG A 590 -8.32 2.35 34.87
C ARG A 590 -7.52 1.21 35.50
N ILE A 591 -6.67 1.51 36.47
CA ILE A 591 -5.84 0.49 37.14
C ILE A 591 -6.75 -0.51 37.87
N VAL A 592 -7.69 -0.01 38.68
CA VAL A 592 -8.60 -0.84 39.47
C VAL A 592 -9.44 -1.74 38.58
N VAL A 593 -10.05 -1.22 37.51
CA VAL A 593 -10.88 -2.00 36.58
C VAL A 593 -10.06 -3.09 35.89
N ARG A 594 -8.84 -2.76 35.41
CA ARG A 594 -7.97 -3.76 34.74
C ARG A 594 -7.48 -4.85 35.67
N GLU A 595 -7.02 -4.50 36.87
CA GLU A 595 -6.54 -5.46 37.86
C GLU A 595 -7.66 -6.41 38.31
N SER A 596 -8.86 -5.86 38.55
CA SER A 596 -10.06 -6.60 38.93
C SER A 596 -10.50 -7.57 37.83
N ALA A 597 -10.68 -7.11 36.59
CA ALA A 597 -11.09 -7.96 35.48
C ALA A 597 -10.08 -9.09 35.22
N HIS A 598 -8.78 -8.78 35.22
CA HIS A 598 -7.75 -9.80 35.05
C HIS A 598 -7.69 -10.78 36.23
N LEU A 599 -7.96 -10.35 37.47
CA LEU A 599 -8.03 -11.24 38.62
C LEU A 599 -9.20 -12.23 38.49
N ILE A 600 -10.40 -11.76 38.16
CA ILE A 600 -11.56 -12.61 37.93
C ILE A 600 -11.25 -13.67 36.87
N TRP A 601 -10.68 -13.25 35.73
CA TRP A 601 -10.22 -14.17 34.69
C TRP A 601 -9.17 -15.18 35.20
N SER A 602 -8.17 -14.71 35.97
CA SER A 602 -7.12 -15.58 36.52
C SER A 602 -7.70 -16.65 37.45
N LEU A 603 -8.61 -16.27 38.36
CA LEU A 603 -9.27 -17.17 39.29
C LEU A 603 -10.13 -18.19 38.55
N ARG A 604 -10.86 -17.78 37.50
CA ARG A 604 -11.59 -18.71 36.63
C ARG A 604 -10.63 -19.72 35.97
N CYS A 605 -9.51 -19.26 35.42
CA CYS A 605 -8.53 -20.14 34.80
C CYS A 605 -7.89 -21.12 35.80
N GLU A 606 -7.57 -20.69 37.02
CA GLU A 606 -7.07 -21.57 38.08
C GLU A 606 -8.11 -22.62 38.44
N ARG A 607 -9.37 -22.20 38.66
CA ARG A 607 -10.49 -23.08 38.94
C ARG A 607 -10.66 -24.16 37.86
N VAL A 608 -10.85 -23.76 36.60
CA VAL A 608 -11.14 -24.71 35.49
C VAL A 608 -9.98 -25.68 35.24
N ASN A 609 -8.73 -25.26 35.45
CA ASN A 609 -7.57 -26.09 35.11
C ASN A 609 -6.98 -26.88 36.29
N ARG A 610 -7.24 -26.49 37.55
CA ARG A 610 -6.54 -27.05 38.73
C ARG A 610 -7.46 -27.55 39.83
N MET A 611 -8.76 -27.22 39.80
CA MET A 611 -9.71 -27.62 40.84
C MET A 611 -10.69 -28.67 40.31
N ALA A 612 -11.36 -29.36 41.22
CA ALA A 612 -12.45 -30.27 40.86
C ALA A 612 -13.61 -29.47 40.24
N GLN A 613 -14.11 -29.97 39.09
CA GLN A 613 -15.25 -29.35 38.40
C GLN A 613 -16.59 -29.92 38.85
N ASN A 614 -16.59 -31.16 39.35
CA ASN A 614 -17.76 -31.89 39.86
C ASN A 614 -17.39 -32.59 41.18
N PRO A 615 -17.88 -32.13 42.35
CA PRO A 615 -18.64 -30.89 42.54
C PRO A 615 -17.78 -29.65 42.24
N PRO A 616 -18.39 -28.53 41.80
CA PRO A 616 -17.65 -27.32 41.47
C PRO A 616 -16.99 -26.71 42.72
N GLN A 617 -15.67 -26.61 42.70
CA GLN A 617 -14.91 -25.91 43.73
C GLN A 617 -14.62 -24.47 43.32
N ALA A 618 -14.43 -23.60 44.32
CA ALA A 618 -14.01 -22.22 44.11
C ALA A 618 -13.05 -21.76 45.21
N HIS A 619 -12.37 -20.66 44.93
CA HIS A 619 -11.51 -19.98 45.90
C HIS A 619 -12.34 -19.41 47.04
N ASP A 620 -11.80 -19.49 48.25
CA ASP A 620 -12.43 -18.88 49.42
C ASP A 620 -12.51 -17.35 49.27
N THR A 621 -13.56 -16.76 49.82
CA THR A 621 -13.80 -15.30 49.73
C THR A 621 -12.70 -14.47 50.39
N ALA A 622 -12.12 -14.94 51.51
CA ALA A 622 -10.99 -14.27 52.14
C ALA A 622 -9.72 -14.40 51.30
N GLU A 623 -9.52 -15.56 50.67
CA GLU A 623 -8.43 -15.75 49.71
C GLU A 623 -8.53 -14.78 48.52
N VAL A 624 -9.71 -14.68 47.90
CA VAL A 624 -9.98 -13.76 46.78
C VAL A 624 -9.71 -12.31 47.18
N ARG A 625 -10.21 -11.89 48.36
CA ARG A 625 -9.96 -10.55 48.91
C ARG A 625 -8.47 -10.29 49.11
N ASN A 626 -7.75 -11.21 49.74
CA ASN A 626 -6.32 -11.05 50.01
C ASN A 626 -5.50 -10.99 48.72
N ARG A 627 -5.85 -11.80 47.71
CA ARG A 627 -5.21 -11.74 46.37
C ARG A 627 -5.45 -10.40 45.69
N TRP A 628 -6.67 -9.85 45.77
CA TRP A 628 -6.99 -8.54 45.20
C TRP A 628 -6.21 -7.41 45.88
N ILE A 629 -6.21 -7.37 47.21
CA ILE A 629 -5.45 -6.38 48.00
C ILE A 629 -3.96 -6.47 47.67
N LYS A 630 -3.41 -7.69 47.59
CA LYS A 630 -2.00 -7.92 47.24
C LYS A 630 -1.67 -7.37 45.85
N ARG A 631 -2.54 -7.55 44.84
CA ARG A 631 -2.34 -7.00 43.49
C ARG A 631 -2.31 -5.48 43.48
N LEU A 632 -3.26 -4.81 44.14
CA LEU A 632 -3.27 -3.35 44.20
C LEU A 632 -2.08 -2.77 44.99
N ASN A 633 -1.72 -3.36 46.13
CA ASN A 633 -0.54 -2.94 46.88
C ASN A 633 0.75 -3.14 46.07
N HIS A 634 0.83 -4.21 45.27
CA HIS A 634 1.93 -4.39 44.34
C HIS A 634 1.97 -3.30 43.26
N ARG A 635 0.82 -2.92 42.67
CA ARG A 635 0.74 -1.80 41.71
C ARG A 635 1.17 -0.46 42.34
N LEU A 636 0.70 -0.15 43.55
CA LEU A 636 1.14 1.03 44.31
C LEU A 636 2.65 1.01 44.56
N THR A 637 3.21 -0.14 44.94
CA THR A 637 4.65 -0.30 45.17
C THR A 637 5.45 -0.06 43.89
N MET A 638 4.99 -0.60 42.75
CA MET A 638 5.62 -0.36 41.45
C MET A 638 5.55 1.11 41.06
N ASP A 639 4.40 1.77 41.20
CA ASP A 639 4.26 3.20 40.91
C ASP A 639 5.21 4.05 41.76
N ARG A 640 5.33 3.75 43.06
CA ARG A 640 6.30 4.42 43.96
C ARG A 640 7.72 4.26 43.47
N LEU A 641 8.15 3.04 43.13
CA LEU A 641 9.50 2.77 42.62
C LEU A 641 9.78 3.51 41.30
N LEU A 642 8.79 3.54 40.41
CA LEU A 642 8.90 4.20 39.10
C LEU A 642 8.98 5.73 39.19
N THR A 643 8.72 6.35 40.35
CA THR A 643 8.96 7.81 40.55
C THR A 643 10.44 8.20 40.68
N CYS A 644 11.34 7.21 40.82
CA CYS A 644 12.76 7.46 41.08
C CYS A 644 13.48 8.01 39.84
N LYS A 645 13.63 9.34 39.76
CA LYS A 645 14.29 10.03 38.65
C LYS A 645 15.75 9.63 38.45
N SER A 646 16.49 9.32 39.52
CA SER A 646 17.88 8.88 39.40
C SER A 646 18.03 7.53 38.69
N ARG A 647 17.05 6.63 38.83
CA ARG A 647 17.06 5.31 38.18
C ARG A 647 16.45 5.31 36.78
N PHE A 648 15.39 6.09 36.56
CA PHE A 648 14.59 6.01 35.33
C PHE A 648 14.65 7.26 34.44
N GLY A 649 15.34 8.32 34.88
CA GLY A 649 15.53 9.55 34.10
C GLY A 649 14.22 10.14 33.58
N THR A 650 14.15 10.36 32.27
CA THR A 650 12.95 10.88 31.58
C THR A 650 11.78 9.91 31.52
N LYS A 651 11.99 8.63 31.85
CA LYS A 651 10.95 7.60 31.91
C LYS A 651 10.33 7.46 33.31
N ALA A 652 10.83 8.19 34.30
CA ALA A 652 10.27 8.17 35.65
C ALA A 652 8.84 8.71 35.65
N LEU A 653 7.97 8.11 36.47
CA LEU A 653 6.63 8.63 36.72
C LEU A 653 6.69 9.92 37.52
N ASP A 654 5.80 10.86 37.22
CA ASP A 654 5.66 12.08 38.01
C ASP A 654 5.11 11.73 39.41
N LYS A 655 5.85 12.10 40.46
CA LYS A 655 5.45 11.93 41.85
C LYS A 655 4.09 12.59 42.13
N LYS A 656 3.80 13.76 41.52
CA LYS A 656 2.49 14.42 41.68
C LYS A 656 1.37 13.63 41.02
N LEU A 657 1.64 12.88 39.95
CA LEU A 657 0.63 12.02 39.33
C LEU A 657 0.33 10.82 40.25
N VAL A 658 1.36 10.16 40.79
CA VAL A 658 1.20 9.01 41.68
C VAL A 658 0.40 9.38 42.94
N LEU A 659 0.70 10.52 43.57
CA LEU A 659 -0.06 11.04 44.72
C LEU A 659 -1.51 11.44 44.38
N ARG A 660 -1.77 11.84 43.14
CA ARG A 660 -3.14 12.11 42.68
C ARG A 660 -3.90 10.83 42.34
N THR A 661 -3.20 9.75 42.03
CA THR A 661 -3.80 8.43 41.77
C THR A 661 -4.17 7.74 43.09
N TRP A 662 -3.19 7.46 43.95
CA TRP A 662 -3.33 6.72 45.20
C TRP A 662 -3.62 7.61 46.39
#